data_AF-A0A099Y0D5-F1
#
_entry.id   AF-A0A099Y0D5-F1
#
_cell.length_a   1.000
_cell.length_b   1.000
_cell.length_c   1.000
_cell.angle_alpha   90.00
_cell.angle_beta   90.00
_cell.angle_gamma   90.00
#
_symmetry.space_group_name_H-M   'P 1'
#
loop_
_entity.id
_entity.type
_entity.pdbx_description
1 polymer ?
#
loop_
_entity_poly.entity_id
_entity_poly.type
_entity_poly.pdbx_seq_one_letter_code
_entity_poly.pdbx_strand_id
1 'polypeptide(L)'
;MFKKILIYGLLILPFAVIAQRESHPRIYTNQQSGKKFFKSIEHLEWKRGLIDKKIKNLEKYLNYCKEDPTWMVSRLQMNWKTKHTKVFLKGGEFSHSTGEAPVATVRFSGTRDWATDYKKPKLEDVIPYFDDERGFYLKHKKTGKKEWIPPSKIGHTIEGINRNIMSLVEDAALLYWLTGEKKYAEFAAPIYLKYIDGMFYRDAPIDLLNSNQAGISGLATFEVIHEKVLLNLLTTYDFLYNYFQRKNVNLENSVAVFQKWGDQIINKGIPDNNWNLFQARFLTYVALTLDSNANYANGKGREYFLDYTFNTSTERQLSIKESLLVYDYETGMWPECASYSVHVITTLLDIFTLLDNATNNNELSSFPIIEKAALASFQYLFPSGYTVGFGDSNHKPLPPENFELLISNYSKYNNGEKEAIISGLLQQMIDKGEYKRKVKNLFQLFFYVDALKPTEKNPNALKELTSPTFYASNVSMFNQRIGEGDDAMMVSTTGSFGNHAHANGVSIELFANKYVLGPDMGKGSSYWHENHNEYYSKLPAHNTVIVDGKSDYKAMRSYHPFKLENNFPEVNKTPNFNKLTFSDVSFFEPKTKSNQQRFTALIKSNTSKGYIVDVFRSKKQEEGAQRHDYFYHNLGQSLQILDSNAKEINLNETTDFGSEYGDIKGYDYLKNKKKVTTNKDVQALFTLKSEGVSDNLMKLWIKGSKNQSIYTALAPKANSFKKGSGTAPKNVIGDPIQTLVIKRESAAWDNPFAIVFNPYINGEENPILDVEYSTIKENPSTQVIDVLLSDKKTIDKIVLNSSEEEVVEQKGFYQKGLLSVTRKEENNESLSYLFLSGMYKYEKNGWGVIASSLPVTISIERSGDTFVIENNAPVLIKAPFLNGKKSAELRVYENGKLIATRKGQINRYNPEQLEFRLSKGYEKVVIVY
;
A
#
# COMPACT_ATOMS: atom_id res chain seq x y z
N MET A 1 51.75 -68.05 47.96
CA MET A 1 51.65 -67.72 49.40
C MET A 1 51.47 -66.21 49.50
N PHE A 2 50.32 -65.73 50.02
CA PHE A 2 50.06 -64.41 50.65
C PHE A 2 50.77 -63.12 50.09
N LYS A 3 50.19 -61.93 49.90
CA LYS A 3 48.90 -61.28 50.25
C LYS A 3 48.97 -59.82 49.70
N LYS A 4 47.80 -59.15 49.66
CA LYS A 4 47.55 -57.67 49.70
C LYS A 4 47.64 -56.88 48.37
N ILE A 5 46.53 -56.39 47.79
CA ILE A 5 45.59 -55.30 48.21
C ILE A 5 46.13 -53.90 47.82
N LEU A 6 45.42 -53.13 46.96
CA LEU A 6 44.63 -51.92 47.28
C LEU A 6 44.44 -50.95 46.06
N ILE A 7 43.25 -50.34 46.00
CA ILE A 7 42.82 -49.05 45.40
C ILE A 7 42.59 -48.95 43.87
N TYR A 8 41.30 -48.89 43.51
CA TYR A 8 40.77 -48.16 42.36
C TYR A 8 40.85 -46.64 42.62
N GLY A 9 41.64 -45.92 41.83
CA GLY A 9 41.62 -44.46 41.76
C GLY A 9 40.91 -44.00 40.49
N LEU A 10 39.73 -43.38 40.65
CA LEU A 10 39.06 -42.62 39.59
C LEU A 10 39.92 -41.38 39.24
N LEU A 11 40.46 -41.35 38.02
CA LEU A 11 41.05 -40.16 37.42
C LEU A 11 39.94 -39.41 36.67
N ILE A 12 39.35 -38.41 37.33
CA ILE A 12 38.54 -37.39 36.67
C ILE A 12 39.51 -36.42 35.99
N LEU A 13 39.69 -36.58 34.67
CA LEU A 13 40.28 -35.55 33.81
C LEU A 13 39.22 -34.46 33.57
N PRO A 14 39.51 -33.17 33.84
CA PRO A 14 38.61 -32.12 33.45
C PRO A 14 38.71 -31.96 31.92
N PHE A 15 37.65 -32.33 31.21
CA PHE A 15 37.42 -31.80 29.87
C PHE A 15 37.18 -30.30 30.03
N ALA A 16 38.24 -29.51 29.88
CA ALA A 16 38.10 -28.11 29.55
C ALA A 16 37.37 -28.04 28.20
N VAL A 17 36.06 -27.81 28.25
CA VAL A 17 35.28 -27.37 27.10
C VAL A 17 35.80 -25.97 26.77
N ILE A 18 36.85 -25.91 25.95
CA ILE A 18 37.16 -24.68 25.23
C ILE A 18 35.96 -24.48 24.31
N ALA A 19 35.04 -23.61 24.70
CA ALA A 19 33.96 -23.15 23.85
C ALA A 19 34.59 -22.69 22.53
N GLN A 20 34.36 -23.46 21.48
CA GLN A 20 34.94 -23.18 20.17
C GLN A 20 34.33 -21.87 19.70
N ARG A 21 35.12 -20.79 19.68
CA ARG A 21 34.69 -19.52 19.07
C ARG A 21 34.19 -19.82 17.67
N GLU A 22 32.95 -19.47 17.43
CA GLU A 22 32.31 -19.74 16.15
C GLU A 22 32.96 -18.93 15.03
N SER A 23 32.98 -19.50 13.81
CA SER A 23 33.70 -18.93 12.68
C SER A 23 32.97 -17.74 12.04
N HIS A 24 33.71 -16.71 11.66
CA HIS A 24 33.24 -15.56 10.88
C HIS A 24 33.84 -15.55 9.45
N PRO A 25 33.17 -14.94 8.45
CA PRO A 25 31.84 -14.32 8.55
C PRO A 25 30.72 -15.36 8.72
N ARG A 26 29.57 -14.92 9.26
CA ARG A 26 28.38 -15.76 9.48
C ARG A 26 27.05 -15.09 9.21
N ILE A 27 27.00 -13.77 9.00
CA ILE A 27 25.73 -13.05 8.76
C ILE A 27 25.19 -13.36 7.37
N TYR A 28 25.96 -13.06 6.32
CA TYR A 28 25.54 -13.25 4.92
C TYR A 28 26.08 -14.52 4.27
N THR A 29 27.20 -15.03 4.78
CA THR A 29 27.90 -16.17 4.23
C THR A 29 28.69 -16.85 5.33
N ASN A 30 29.04 -18.11 5.13
CA ASN A 30 29.96 -18.87 5.99
C ASN A 30 31.06 -19.48 5.11
N GLN A 31 31.91 -20.35 5.67
CA GLN A 31 32.98 -21.00 4.90
C GLN A 31 32.47 -21.81 3.70
N GLN A 32 31.33 -22.48 3.82
CA GLN A 32 30.77 -23.32 2.76
C GLN A 32 30.06 -22.49 1.69
N SER A 33 29.13 -21.61 2.09
CA SER A 33 28.42 -20.72 1.15
C SER A 33 29.36 -19.70 0.51
N GLY A 34 30.43 -19.31 1.19
CA GLY A 34 31.46 -18.42 0.65
C GLY A 34 32.16 -19.02 -0.57
N LYS A 35 32.50 -20.32 -0.55
CA LYS A 35 33.06 -21.01 -1.72
C LYS A 35 32.12 -21.01 -2.92
N LYS A 36 30.81 -21.18 -2.69
CA LYS A 36 29.80 -21.07 -3.76
C LYS A 36 29.71 -19.64 -4.28
N PHE A 37 29.73 -18.66 -3.38
CA PHE A 37 29.73 -17.24 -3.74
C PHE A 37 30.92 -16.86 -4.63
N PHE A 38 32.14 -17.27 -4.26
CA PHE A 38 33.36 -17.04 -5.06
C PHE A 38 33.24 -17.59 -6.49
N LYS A 39 32.69 -18.79 -6.66
CA LYS A 39 32.42 -19.34 -8.00
C LYS A 39 31.37 -18.52 -8.76
N SER A 40 30.33 -18.03 -8.08
CA SER A 40 29.25 -17.27 -8.73
C SER A 40 29.74 -15.93 -9.30
N ILE A 41 30.69 -15.25 -8.65
CA ILE A 41 31.23 -13.96 -9.13
C ILE A 41 32.19 -14.11 -10.33
N GLU A 42 32.70 -15.32 -10.58
CA GLU A 42 33.53 -15.64 -11.76
C GLU A 42 32.70 -15.69 -13.06
N HIS A 43 31.39 -15.93 -12.96
CA HIS A 43 30.54 -16.15 -14.14
C HIS A 43 29.32 -15.22 -14.23
N LEU A 44 28.90 -14.57 -13.13
CA LEU A 44 27.71 -13.70 -13.12
C LEU A 44 28.09 -12.21 -13.19
N GLU A 45 27.85 -11.61 -14.36
CA GLU A 45 28.17 -10.19 -14.63
C GLU A 45 27.49 -9.24 -13.64
N TRP A 46 26.24 -9.49 -13.25
CA TRP A 46 25.51 -8.60 -12.35
C TRP A 46 26.08 -8.60 -10.91
N LYS A 47 26.63 -9.74 -10.44
CA LYS A 47 27.31 -9.82 -9.14
C LYS A 47 28.64 -9.07 -9.20
N ARG A 48 29.44 -9.36 -10.24
CA ARG A 48 30.72 -8.68 -10.48
C ARG A 48 30.54 -7.16 -10.61
N GLY A 49 29.52 -6.71 -11.33
CA GLY A 49 29.24 -5.30 -11.54
C GLY A 49 28.98 -4.51 -10.24
N LEU A 50 28.41 -5.12 -9.21
CA LEU A 50 28.31 -4.47 -7.89
C LEU A 50 29.67 -4.40 -7.19
N ILE A 51 30.46 -5.47 -7.24
CA ILE A 51 31.81 -5.52 -6.65
C ILE A 51 32.72 -4.48 -7.32
N ASP A 52 32.76 -4.44 -8.64
CA ASP A 52 33.56 -3.46 -9.42
C ASP A 52 33.14 -2.02 -9.10
N LYS A 53 31.83 -1.78 -8.96
CA LYS A 53 31.32 -0.47 -8.54
C LYS A 53 31.80 -0.10 -7.13
N LYS A 54 31.83 -1.05 -6.19
CA LYS A 54 32.34 -0.82 -4.83
C LYS A 54 33.84 -0.53 -4.84
N ILE A 55 34.63 -1.28 -5.61
CA ILE A 55 36.06 -1.00 -5.81
C ILE A 55 36.25 0.43 -6.31
N LYS A 56 35.60 0.79 -7.42
CA LYS A 56 35.70 2.12 -8.03
C LYS A 56 35.27 3.25 -7.09
N ASN A 57 34.18 3.06 -6.34
CA ASN A 57 33.72 4.05 -5.38
C ASN A 57 34.73 4.27 -4.24
N LEU A 58 35.44 3.21 -3.85
CA LEU A 58 36.38 3.22 -2.74
C LEU A 58 37.78 3.76 -3.12
N GLU A 59 38.21 3.57 -4.38
CA GLU A 59 39.52 4.00 -4.90
C GLU A 59 39.89 5.44 -4.53
N LYS A 60 38.96 6.38 -4.74
CA LYS A 60 39.18 7.79 -4.41
C LYS A 60 39.53 8.00 -2.93
N TYR A 61 38.82 7.32 -2.04
CA TYR A 61 39.00 7.45 -0.60
C TYR A 61 40.24 6.69 -0.11
N LEU A 62 40.59 5.58 -0.75
CA LEU A 62 41.86 4.89 -0.51
C LEU A 62 43.05 5.79 -0.85
N ASN A 63 42.99 6.53 -1.96
CA ASN A 63 44.04 7.48 -2.33
C ASN A 63 44.17 8.61 -1.30
N TYR A 64 43.06 9.19 -0.85
CA TYR A 64 43.11 10.17 0.24
C TYR A 64 43.68 9.61 1.53
N CYS A 65 43.29 8.38 1.91
CA CYS A 65 43.82 7.72 3.10
C CYS A 65 45.28 7.26 2.96
N LYS A 66 45.78 7.12 1.74
CA LYS A 66 47.20 6.85 1.47
C LYS A 66 48.05 8.11 1.71
N GLU A 67 47.54 9.28 1.36
CA GLU A 67 48.20 10.57 1.60
C GLU A 67 48.07 11.02 3.06
N ASP A 68 46.89 10.85 3.65
CA ASP A 68 46.59 11.13 5.05
C ASP A 68 45.77 9.97 5.65
N PRO A 69 46.38 9.05 6.41
CA PRO A 69 45.68 7.92 7.04
C PRO A 69 44.48 8.32 7.90
N THR A 70 44.43 9.57 8.37
CA THR A 70 43.34 10.09 9.19
C THR A 70 42.23 10.77 8.39
N TRP A 71 42.37 10.85 7.06
CA TRP A 71 41.47 11.62 6.21
C TRP A 71 40.00 11.24 6.40
N MET A 72 39.68 9.95 6.35
CA MET A 72 38.30 9.50 6.52
C MET A 72 37.87 9.52 8.00
N VAL A 73 38.77 9.14 8.91
CA VAL A 73 38.53 9.13 10.36
C VAL A 73 38.12 10.52 10.84
N SER A 74 38.87 11.57 10.47
CA SER A 74 38.63 12.96 10.86
C SER A 74 37.28 13.52 10.41
N ARG A 75 36.61 12.89 9.44
CA ARG A 75 35.31 13.32 8.89
C ARG A 75 34.12 12.64 9.55
N LEU A 76 34.35 11.69 10.45
CA LEU A 76 33.29 11.19 11.32
C LEU A 76 32.72 12.36 12.13
N GLN A 77 31.40 12.36 12.27
CA GLN A 77 30.68 13.31 13.10
C GLN A 77 30.80 12.87 14.56
N MET A 78 31.88 13.33 15.20
CA MET A 78 32.26 13.03 16.57
C MET A 78 32.41 14.33 17.36
N ASN A 79 32.31 14.22 18.68
CA ASN A 79 32.72 15.23 19.65
C ASN A 79 34.24 15.18 19.81
N TRP A 80 34.97 15.66 18.80
CA TRP A 80 36.43 15.54 18.70
C TRP A 80 37.20 16.25 19.82
N LYS A 81 36.77 17.47 20.16
CA LYS A 81 37.37 18.33 21.19
C LYS A 81 36.66 18.14 22.52
N THR A 82 35.33 18.13 22.48
CA THR A 82 34.44 18.15 23.65
C THR A 82 34.29 16.79 24.32
N LYS A 83 34.42 15.69 23.57
CA LYS A 83 34.36 14.30 24.05
C LYS A 83 33.15 13.98 24.94
N HIS A 84 32.01 14.63 24.69
CA HIS A 84 30.82 14.52 25.53
C HIS A 84 30.27 13.09 25.65
N THR A 85 30.04 12.62 26.87
CA THR A 85 29.48 11.28 27.15
C THR A 85 27.96 11.27 27.19
N LYS A 86 27.33 12.40 27.56
CA LYS A 86 25.88 12.52 27.77
C LYS A 86 25.24 13.37 26.68
N VAL A 87 24.07 12.94 26.22
CA VAL A 87 23.28 13.63 25.20
C VAL A 87 21.92 13.98 25.79
N PHE A 88 21.49 15.23 25.61
CA PHE A 88 20.21 15.73 26.10
C PHE A 88 19.31 16.18 24.94
N LEU A 89 18.06 15.73 24.98
CA LEU A 89 17.02 16.07 24.02
C LEU A 89 15.98 16.97 24.69
N LYS A 90 15.22 17.71 23.88
CA LYS A 90 14.04 18.46 24.32
C LYS A 90 12.88 18.06 23.41
N GLY A 91 12.20 16.97 23.76
CA GLY A 91 11.26 16.32 22.82
C GLY A 91 11.98 15.94 21.53
N GLY A 92 11.37 16.18 20.37
CA GLY A 92 11.92 15.80 19.05
C GLY A 92 13.14 16.59 18.55
N GLU A 93 13.77 17.44 19.39
CA GLU A 93 14.91 18.26 19.01
C GLU A 93 16.14 17.99 19.90
N PHE A 94 17.34 18.10 19.32
CA PHE A 94 18.60 18.06 20.08
C PHE A 94 18.73 19.33 20.92
N SER A 95 19.07 19.18 22.20
CA SER A 95 19.29 20.31 23.11
C SER A 95 20.78 20.61 23.24
N HIS A 96 21.52 19.71 23.90
CA HIS A 96 22.96 19.87 24.15
C HIS A 96 23.59 18.52 24.53
N SER A 97 24.90 18.51 24.73
CA SER A 97 25.65 17.35 25.24
C SER A 97 26.70 17.81 26.24
N THR A 98 27.09 16.96 27.19
CA THR A 98 28.08 17.27 28.25
C THR A 98 28.86 16.03 28.67
N GLY A 99 29.72 16.18 29.68
CA GLY A 99 30.60 15.13 30.21
C GLY A 99 31.89 15.02 29.42
N GLU A 100 32.77 14.10 29.81
CA GLU A 100 34.06 13.93 29.14
C GLU A 100 34.45 12.45 29.12
N ALA A 101 34.80 11.96 27.93
CA ALA A 101 35.30 10.62 27.69
C ALA A 101 36.82 10.64 27.44
N PRO A 102 37.54 9.52 27.61
CA PRO A 102 38.95 9.43 27.22
C PRO A 102 39.15 9.64 25.71
N VAL A 103 38.15 9.29 24.90
CA VAL A 103 38.16 9.36 23.42
C VAL A 103 37.02 10.25 22.90
N ALA A 104 37.14 10.70 21.64
CA ALA A 104 36.04 11.38 20.97
C ALA A 104 34.81 10.45 20.87
N THR A 105 33.64 10.96 21.22
CA THR A 105 32.37 10.21 21.19
C THR A 105 31.55 10.55 19.96
N VAL A 106 30.64 9.67 19.55
CA VAL A 106 29.79 9.89 18.37
C VAL A 106 28.75 10.98 18.65
N ARG A 107 28.56 11.92 17.70
CA ARG A 107 27.46 12.90 17.80
C ARG A 107 26.10 12.26 17.57
N PHE A 108 25.12 12.69 18.36
CA PHE A 108 23.74 12.31 18.17
C PHE A 108 23.07 13.07 17.01
N SER A 109 22.01 12.50 16.46
CA SER A 109 21.15 13.14 15.44
C SER A 109 20.66 14.53 15.87
N GLY A 110 20.29 15.34 14.88
CA GLY A 110 19.86 16.73 15.09
C GLY A 110 18.41 16.89 15.53
N THR A 111 17.49 16.23 14.83
CA THR A 111 16.05 16.30 15.11
C THR A 111 15.36 15.04 14.62
N ARG A 112 14.17 14.76 15.17
CA ARG A 112 13.29 13.68 14.74
C ARG A 112 12.84 13.84 13.28
N ASP A 113 12.56 15.07 12.84
CA ASP A 113 12.12 15.33 11.47
C ASP A 113 13.29 15.21 10.48
N TRP A 114 13.07 14.50 9.38
CA TRP A 114 14.06 14.38 8.31
C TRP A 114 14.07 15.60 7.38
N ALA A 115 13.00 16.42 7.39
CA ALA A 115 12.92 17.64 6.60
C ALA A 115 13.90 18.71 7.13
N THR A 116 14.60 19.38 6.20
CA THR A 116 15.53 20.47 6.52
C THR A 116 15.75 21.38 5.32
N ASP A 117 15.98 22.66 5.55
CA ASP A 117 16.34 23.63 4.52
C ASP A 117 17.83 23.60 4.13
N TYR A 118 18.65 22.74 4.76
CA TYR A 118 20.09 22.73 4.58
C TYR A 118 20.61 21.54 3.78
N LYS A 119 21.66 21.76 2.98
CA LYS A 119 22.30 20.69 2.20
C LYS A 119 23.29 19.92 3.07
N LYS A 120 23.17 18.59 3.07
CA LYS A 120 24.22 17.69 3.57
C LYS A 120 25.48 17.86 2.72
N PRO A 121 26.66 18.13 3.32
CA PRO A 121 27.91 18.27 2.58
C PRO A 121 28.34 16.94 1.95
N LYS A 122 29.14 17.00 0.88
CA LYS A 122 29.88 15.82 0.42
C LYS A 122 31.00 15.51 1.41
N LEU A 123 31.53 14.28 1.44
CA LEU A 123 32.55 13.88 2.42
C LEU A 123 33.82 14.73 2.30
N GLU A 124 34.18 15.16 1.10
CA GLU A 124 35.32 16.02 0.84
C GLU A 124 35.15 17.42 1.42
N ASP A 125 33.90 17.88 1.51
CA ASP A 125 33.51 19.19 2.05
C ASP A 125 33.26 19.15 3.58
N VAL A 126 33.31 17.97 4.20
CA VAL A 126 33.22 17.83 5.66
C VAL A 126 34.52 18.33 6.27
N ILE A 127 34.40 19.27 7.20
CA ILE A 127 35.53 19.84 7.94
C ILE A 127 36.18 18.73 8.79
N PRO A 128 37.49 18.46 8.66
CA PRO A 128 38.19 17.49 9.49
C PRO A 128 38.15 17.87 10.98
N TYR A 129 37.95 16.87 11.84
CA TYR A 129 37.89 17.00 13.30
C TYR A 129 36.88 18.06 13.79
N PHE A 130 35.81 18.27 13.03
CA PHE A 130 34.87 19.37 13.26
C PHE A 130 34.21 19.28 14.64
N ASP A 131 34.53 20.21 15.53
CA ASP A 131 33.91 20.37 16.86
C ASP A 131 33.87 21.82 17.33
N ASP A 132 32.79 22.51 16.94
CA ASP A 132 32.57 23.93 17.16
C ASP A 132 31.26 24.17 17.90
N GLU A 133 31.30 24.98 18.95
CA GLU A 133 30.17 25.29 19.82
C GLU A 133 29.04 26.04 19.09
N ARG A 134 29.34 26.71 17.97
CA ARG A 134 28.34 27.42 17.14
C ARG A 134 27.43 26.48 16.34
N GLY A 135 27.69 25.18 16.33
CA GLY A 135 26.90 24.18 15.60
C GLY A 135 27.52 23.84 14.24
N PHE A 136 26.74 23.85 13.17
CA PHE A 136 27.16 23.44 11.82
C PHE A 136 27.16 24.60 10.84
N TYR A 137 28.17 24.67 9.98
CA TYR A 137 28.27 25.67 8.92
C TYR A 137 27.83 25.09 7.57
N LEU A 138 26.52 25.13 7.27
CA LEU A 138 25.91 24.46 6.11
C LEU A 138 25.31 25.43 5.09
N LYS A 139 25.19 24.97 3.85
CA LYS A 139 24.60 25.71 2.74
C LYS A 139 23.08 25.57 2.72
N HIS A 140 22.35 26.68 2.78
CA HIS A 140 20.90 26.71 2.63
C HIS A 140 20.49 26.31 1.20
N LYS A 141 19.44 25.47 1.06
CA LYS A 141 19.01 24.87 -0.21
C LYS A 141 18.52 25.91 -1.22
N LYS A 142 17.69 26.87 -0.76
CA LYS A 142 17.13 27.96 -1.59
C LYS A 142 18.12 29.10 -1.85
N THR A 143 18.65 29.74 -0.80
CA THR A 143 19.51 30.93 -0.95
C THR A 143 20.94 30.62 -1.40
N GLY A 144 21.42 29.40 -1.18
CA GLY A 144 22.78 29.00 -1.50
C GLY A 144 23.86 29.61 -0.59
N LYS A 145 23.50 30.37 0.45
CA LYS A 145 24.45 30.95 1.42
C LYS A 145 24.82 29.92 2.48
N LYS A 146 26.04 30.02 3.03
CA LYS A 146 26.46 29.24 4.19
C LYS A 146 26.20 30.01 5.48
N GLU A 147 25.64 29.35 6.48
CA GLU A 147 25.31 29.95 7.76
C GLU A 147 25.55 28.96 8.91
N TRP A 148 25.75 29.51 10.12
CA TRP A 148 25.90 28.73 11.35
C TRP A 148 24.54 28.35 11.90
N ILE A 149 24.35 27.05 12.13
CA ILE A 149 23.04 26.46 12.39
C ILE A 149 23.18 25.44 13.52
N PRO A 150 22.28 25.46 14.53
CA PRO A 150 22.30 24.44 15.58
C PRO A 150 21.95 23.06 15.02
N PRO A 151 22.39 21.95 15.67
CA PRO A 151 22.06 20.59 15.25
C PRO A 151 20.57 20.33 15.05
N SER A 152 19.69 20.99 15.82
CA SER A 152 18.23 20.81 15.74
C SER A 152 17.58 21.22 14.41
N LYS A 153 18.30 21.92 13.51
CA LYS A 153 17.73 22.40 12.22
C LYS A 153 18.26 21.66 11.00
N ILE A 154 19.16 20.70 11.16
CA ILE A 154 19.84 20.03 10.03
C ILE A 154 19.27 18.65 9.68
N GLY A 155 18.13 18.27 10.26
CA GLY A 155 17.49 16.97 10.02
C GLY A 155 18.43 15.81 10.34
N HIS A 156 18.40 14.77 9.50
CA HIS A 156 19.22 13.56 9.64
C HIS A 156 20.66 13.70 9.09
N THR A 157 21.23 14.90 9.10
CA THR A 157 22.52 15.18 8.46
C THR A 157 23.69 14.48 9.18
N ILE A 158 23.70 14.44 10.50
CA ILE A 158 24.81 13.92 11.32
C ILE A 158 24.98 12.41 11.11
N GLU A 159 23.93 11.66 11.42
CA GLU A 159 23.84 10.22 11.18
C GLU A 159 23.93 9.91 9.68
N GLY A 160 23.45 10.81 8.81
CA GLY A 160 23.51 10.66 7.37
C GLY A 160 24.92 10.79 6.78
N ILE A 161 25.84 11.48 7.46
CA ILE A 161 27.28 11.52 7.13
C ILE A 161 27.96 10.27 7.68
N ASN A 162 27.76 9.96 8.96
CA ASN A 162 28.36 8.77 9.59
C ASN A 162 27.96 7.47 8.87
N ARG A 163 26.69 7.33 8.48
CA ARG A 163 26.23 6.17 7.68
C ARG A 163 26.88 6.12 6.29
N ASN A 164 27.15 7.26 5.66
CA ASN A 164 27.85 7.29 4.37
C ASN A 164 29.29 6.79 4.52
N ILE A 165 29.99 7.22 5.58
CA ILE A 165 31.34 6.75 5.89
C ILE A 165 31.32 5.26 6.23
N MET A 166 30.41 4.81 7.10
CA MET A 166 30.31 3.40 7.49
C MET A 166 29.92 2.47 6.34
N SER A 167 29.17 2.95 5.34
CA SER A 167 28.92 2.19 4.11
C SER A 167 30.19 1.96 3.30
N LEU A 168 31.13 2.91 3.26
CA LEU A 168 32.42 2.72 2.59
C LEU A 168 33.32 1.76 3.39
N VAL A 169 33.22 1.80 4.73
CA VAL A 169 33.92 0.87 5.63
C VAL A 169 33.42 -0.56 5.46
N GLU A 170 32.11 -0.76 5.36
CA GLU A 170 31.50 -2.06 5.05
C GLU A 170 31.96 -2.58 3.67
N ASP A 171 31.98 -1.71 2.66
CA ASP A 171 32.46 -2.07 1.32
C ASP A 171 33.93 -2.51 1.35
N ALA A 172 34.78 -1.80 2.08
CA ALA A 172 36.18 -2.17 2.27
C ALA A 172 36.32 -3.49 3.05
N ALA A 173 35.50 -3.72 4.08
CA ALA A 173 35.49 -4.97 4.83
C ALA A 173 35.14 -6.17 3.95
N LEU A 174 34.10 -6.05 3.11
CA LEU A 174 33.76 -7.06 2.11
C LEU A 174 34.92 -7.30 1.14
N LEU A 175 35.50 -6.24 0.57
CA LEU A 175 36.59 -6.36 -0.41
C LEU A 175 37.82 -7.02 0.18
N TYR A 176 38.13 -6.76 1.45
CA TYR A 176 39.17 -7.48 2.17
C TYR A 176 38.86 -8.97 2.28
N TRP A 177 37.64 -9.34 2.67
CA TRP A 177 37.22 -10.74 2.74
C TRP A 177 37.30 -11.43 1.36
N LEU A 178 36.95 -10.72 0.29
CA LEU A 178 36.98 -11.26 -1.07
C LEU A 178 38.40 -11.43 -1.64
N THR A 179 39.26 -10.44 -1.43
CA THR A 179 40.56 -10.34 -2.14
C THR A 179 41.76 -10.69 -1.28
N GLY A 180 41.63 -10.59 0.05
CA GLY A 180 42.75 -10.65 0.98
C GLY A 180 43.68 -9.43 0.96
N GLU A 181 43.41 -8.41 0.13
CA GLU A 181 44.28 -7.24 0.01
C GLU A 181 44.23 -6.36 1.26
N LYS A 182 45.37 -6.23 1.95
CA LYS A 182 45.49 -5.51 3.23
C LYS A 182 45.02 -4.06 3.18
N LYS A 183 45.17 -3.37 2.05
CA LYS A 183 44.76 -1.96 1.86
C LYS A 183 43.30 -1.71 2.26
N TYR A 184 42.43 -2.69 2.04
CA TYR A 184 41.01 -2.57 2.38
C TYR A 184 40.76 -2.68 3.89
N ALA A 185 41.41 -3.64 4.58
CA ALA A 185 41.31 -3.76 6.03
C ALA A 185 42.00 -2.60 6.76
N GLU A 186 43.13 -2.11 6.24
CA GLU A 186 43.85 -0.95 6.78
C GLU A 186 43.07 0.36 6.62
N PHE A 187 42.24 0.48 5.59
CA PHE A 187 41.25 1.55 5.48
C PHE A 187 40.10 1.38 6.48
N ALA A 188 39.48 0.21 6.52
CA ALA A 188 38.23 -0.02 7.25
C ALA A 188 38.40 -0.03 8.79
N ALA A 189 39.40 -0.77 9.29
CA ALA A 189 39.60 -1.04 10.71
C ALA A 189 39.72 0.22 11.59
N PRO A 190 40.58 1.22 11.29
CA PRO A 190 40.72 2.38 12.16
C PRO A 190 39.45 3.24 12.23
N ILE A 191 38.69 3.33 11.14
CA ILE A 191 37.45 4.11 11.09
C ILE A 191 36.35 3.39 11.90
N TYR A 192 36.23 2.08 11.72
CA TYR A 192 35.30 1.23 12.48
C TYR A 192 35.57 1.33 13.99
N LEU A 193 36.82 1.08 14.41
CA LEU A 193 37.21 1.09 15.81
C LEU A 193 36.99 2.47 16.44
N LYS A 194 37.32 3.56 15.73
CA LYS A 194 37.09 4.91 16.23
C LYS A 194 35.61 5.20 16.51
N TYR A 195 34.72 4.71 15.66
CA TYR A 195 33.28 4.86 15.86
C TYR A 195 32.79 4.01 17.04
N ILE A 196 33.20 2.74 17.12
CA ILE A 196 32.84 1.82 18.20
C ILE A 196 33.32 2.33 19.55
N ASP A 197 34.57 2.74 19.67
CA ASP A 197 35.12 3.28 20.91
C ASP A 197 34.35 4.54 21.35
N GLY A 198 34.00 5.42 20.39
CA GLY A 198 33.19 6.59 20.68
C GLY A 198 31.75 6.28 21.12
N MET A 199 31.17 5.18 20.64
CA MET A 199 29.84 4.70 21.08
C MET A 199 29.89 3.98 22.43
N PHE A 200 31.00 3.31 22.73
CA PHE A 200 31.21 2.59 23.99
C PHE A 200 31.09 3.56 25.18
N TYR A 201 31.79 4.69 25.12
CA TYR A 201 31.79 5.70 26.18
C TYR A 201 30.59 6.65 26.22
N ARG A 202 29.67 6.59 25.24
CA ARG A 202 28.53 7.52 25.16
C ARG A 202 27.25 6.91 25.67
N ASP A 203 26.59 7.53 26.63
CA ASP A 203 25.32 7.05 27.17
C ASP A 203 24.16 7.15 26.16
N ALA A 204 23.08 6.43 26.45
CA ALA A 204 21.80 6.65 25.75
C ALA A 204 21.32 8.09 26.00
N PRO A 205 20.62 8.72 25.03
CA PRO A 205 20.16 10.10 25.18
C PRO A 205 19.10 10.22 26.28
N ILE A 206 19.09 11.37 26.95
CA ILE A 206 18.13 11.72 28.00
C ILE A 206 17.21 12.82 27.46
N ASP A 207 15.90 12.56 27.43
CA ASP A 207 14.92 13.62 27.11
C ASP A 207 14.60 14.43 28.37
N LEU A 208 14.98 15.71 28.35
CA LEU A 208 14.81 16.64 29.48
C LEU A 208 13.34 16.89 29.81
N LEU A 209 12.44 16.68 28.85
CA LEU A 209 11.01 16.89 29.05
C LEU A 209 10.29 15.64 29.56
N ASN A 210 10.98 14.49 29.62
CA ASN A 210 10.36 13.18 29.85
C ASN A 210 9.11 12.96 28.96
N SER A 211 9.21 13.40 27.70
CA SER A 211 8.11 13.28 26.73
C SER A 211 8.08 11.86 26.13
N ASN A 212 7.11 11.61 25.23
CA ASN A 212 7.05 10.36 24.46
C ASN A 212 8.37 10.02 23.73
N GLN A 213 9.20 11.03 23.45
CA GLN A 213 10.52 10.85 22.86
C GLN A 213 11.44 9.95 23.71
N ALA A 214 11.38 10.04 25.05
CA ALA A 214 12.18 9.23 25.96
C ALA A 214 11.96 7.71 25.78
N GLY A 215 10.76 7.33 25.31
CA GLY A 215 10.36 5.95 25.08
C GLY A 215 10.73 5.39 23.70
N ILE A 216 11.17 6.23 22.76
CA ILE A 216 11.43 5.81 21.37
C ILE A 216 12.87 6.08 20.89
N SER A 217 13.68 6.73 21.72
CA SER A 217 15.03 7.19 21.34
C SER A 217 15.99 6.04 21.08
N GLY A 218 16.63 6.08 19.91
CA GLY A 218 17.77 5.23 19.60
C GLY A 218 19.01 5.62 20.41
N LEU A 219 20.10 4.87 20.22
CA LEU A 219 21.42 5.28 20.66
C LEU A 219 21.94 6.43 19.78
N ALA A 220 21.92 6.32 18.44
CA ALA A 220 22.48 7.32 17.54
C ALA A 220 21.43 8.21 16.85
N THR A 221 20.17 7.79 16.87
CA THR A 221 19.04 8.48 16.22
C THR A 221 17.91 8.78 17.20
N PHE A 222 17.03 9.72 16.85
CA PHE A 222 15.80 10.00 17.62
C PHE A 222 14.83 8.82 17.68
N GLU A 223 14.94 7.86 16.76
CA GLU A 223 13.98 6.76 16.70
C GLU A 223 14.73 5.44 16.48
N VAL A 224 14.47 4.41 17.27
CA VAL A 224 15.16 3.10 17.19
C VAL A 224 15.03 2.42 15.81
N ILE A 225 13.94 2.70 15.10
CA ILE A 225 13.67 2.30 13.71
C ILE A 225 14.70 2.87 12.70
N HIS A 226 15.46 3.91 13.07
CA HIS A 226 16.37 4.63 12.17
C HIS A 226 17.85 4.26 12.33
N GLU A 227 18.16 3.24 13.13
CA GLU A 227 19.52 2.82 13.49
C GLU A 227 20.28 2.06 12.39
N LYS A 228 20.16 2.55 11.14
CA LYS A 228 20.71 1.92 9.94
C LYS A 228 22.23 1.76 9.95
N VAL A 229 22.95 2.64 10.68
CA VAL A 229 24.42 2.54 10.83
C VAL A 229 24.83 1.26 11.55
N LEU A 230 23.97 0.71 12.41
CA LEU A 230 24.21 -0.54 13.13
C LEU A 230 24.46 -1.69 12.15
N LEU A 231 23.69 -1.78 11.07
CA LEU A 231 23.88 -2.83 10.06
C LEU A 231 25.29 -2.78 9.45
N ASN A 232 25.77 -1.59 9.07
CA ASN A 232 27.11 -1.43 8.50
C ASN A 232 28.21 -1.82 9.51
N LEU A 233 28.01 -1.53 10.81
CA LEU A 233 28.97 -1.89 11.85
C LEU A 233 29.03 -3.41 12.07
N LEU A 234 27.87 -4.06 12.18
CA LEU A 234 27.75 -5.50 12.40
C LEU A 234 28.36 -6.30 11.23
N THR A 235 28.08 -5.92 9.99
CA THR A 235 28.65 -6.57 8.80
C THR A 235 30.14 -6.29 8.64
N THR A 236 30.61 -5.07 8.95
CA THR A 236 32.04 -4.75 9.00
C THR A 236 32.78 -5.63 9.99
N TYR A 237 32.23 -5.77 11.20
CA TYR A 237 32.77 -6.64 12.24
C TYR A 237 32.89 -8.09 11.74
N ASP A 238 31.81 -8.60 11.15
CA ASP A 238 31.73 -9.98 10.65
C ASP A 238 32.79 -10.27 9.57
N PHE A 239 32.93 -9.41 8.57
CA PHE A 239 33.93 -9.59 7.50
C PHE A 239 35.38 -9.36 7.96
N LEU A 240 35.62 -8.44 8.91
CA LEU A 240 36.96 -8.14 9.42
C LEU A 240 37.38 -9.00 10.61
N TYR A 241 36.51 -9.84 11.17
CA TYR A 241 36.80 -10.60 12.39
C TYR A 241 38.16 -11.30 12.37
N ASN A 242 38.46 -12.03 11.29
CA ASN A 242 39.73 -12.74 11.14
C ASN A 242 40.95 -11.80 11.03
N TYR A 243 40.77 -10.59 10.48
CA TYR A 243 41.81 -9.55 10.50
C TYR A 243 42.05 -9.03 11.92
N PHE A 244 40.98 -8.76 12.66
CA PHE A 244 41.06 -8.31 14.05
C PHE A 244 41.74 -9.34 14.95
N GLN A 245 41.40 -10.63 14.81
CA GLN A 245 42.08 -11.72 15.52
C GLN A 245 43.59 -11.74 15.19
N ARG A 246 43.97 -11.66 13.91
CA ARG A 246 45.40 -11.62 13.50
C ARG A 246 46.15 -10.39 14.03
N LYS A 247 45.45 -9.28 14.24
CA LYS A 247 46.01 -8.03 14.76
C LYS A 247 45.89 -7.90 16.28
N ASN A 248 45.38 -8.92 16.98
CA ASN A 248 45.13 -8.91 18.42
C ASN A 248 44.30 -7.68 18.86
N VAL A 249 43.34 -7.25 18.04
CA VAL A 249 42.44 -6.15 18.39
C VAL A 249 41.45 -6.63 19.45
N ASN A 250 41.32 -5.89 20.56
CA ASN A 250 40.29 -6.17 21.56
C ASN A 250 38.91 -5.80 21.00
N LEU A 251 38.01 -6.79 20.94
CA LEU A 251 36.66 -6.65 20.40
C LEU A 251 35.59 -6.51 21.48
N GLU A 252 35.95 -6.47 22.76
CA GLU A 252 35.02 -6.29 23.88
C GLU A 252 34.16 -5.03 23.73
N ASN A 253 34.75 -3.91 23.31
CA ASN A 253 33.99 -2.67 23.05
C ASN A 253 32.94 -2.87 21.94
N SER A 254 33.25 -3.65 20.90
CA SER A 254 32.28 -3.94 19.83
C SER A 254 31.11 -4.74 20.38
N VAL A 255 31.39 -5.83 21.11
CA VAL A 255 30.37 -6.68 21.73
C VAL A 255 29.48 -5.87 22.68
N ALA A 256 30.08 -5.07 23.56
CA ALA A 256 29.35 -4.23 24.52
C ALA A 256 28.46 -3.20 23.82
N VAL A 257 28.95 -2.55 22.75
CA VAL A 257 28.15 -1.60 21.97
C VAL A 257 26.99 -2.30 21.26
N PHE A 258 27.20 -3.49 20.68
CA PHE A 258 26.12 -4.24 20.02
C PHE A 258 25.04 -4.71 20.99
N GLN A 259 25.43 -5.25 22.15
CA GLN A 259 24.49 -5.62 23.21
C GLN A 259 23.69 -4.42 23.71
N LYS A 260 24.38 -3.30 23.96
CA LYS A 260 23.74 -2.03 24.37
C LYS A 260 22.76 -1.49 23.33
N TRP A 261 23.06 -1.65 22.04
CA TRP A 261 22.16 -1.27 20.95
C TRP A 261 20.92 -2.16 20.89
N GLY A 262 21.11 -3.48 21.00
CA GLY A 262 20.02 -4.44 21.06
C GLY A 262 19.10 -4.17 22.25
N ASP A 263 19.67 -3.96 23.44
CA ASP A 263 18.93 -3.58 24.64
C ASP A 263 18.17 -2.26 24.44
N GLN A 264 18.78 -1.25 23.83
CA GLN A 264 18.10 0.02 23.55
C GLN A 264 16.89 -0.18 22.64
N ILE A 265 17.02 -1.00 21.59
CA ILE A 265 15.91 -1.31 20.68
C ILE A 265 14.79 -2.03 21.44
N ILE A 266 15.11 -3.07 22.21
CA ILE A 266 14.13 -3.82 23.01
C ILE A 266 13.41 -2.92 24.03
N ASN A 267 14.14 -2.02 24.68
CA ASN A 267 13.61 -1.17 25.76
C ASN A 267 12.92 0.10 25.27
N LYS A 268 13.21 0.56 24.05
CA LYS A 268 12.73 1.83 23.49
C LYS A 268 11.98 1.65 22.17
N GLY A 269 11.49 0.44 21.92
CA GLY A 269 10.76 0.13 20.72
C GLY A 269 9.32 0.63 20.65
N ILE A 270 8.71 0.48 19.48
CA ILE A 270 7.26 0.57 19.31
C ILE A 270 6.72 -0.82 18.92
N PRO A 271 5.85 -1.43 19.74
CA PRO A 271 5.46 -2.84 19.62
C PRO A 271 4.37 -3.12 18.57
N ASP A 272 3.50 -2.14 18.28
CA ASP A 272 2.15 -2.38 17.74
C ASP A 272 1.94 -1.98 16.27
N ASN A 273 3.01 -1.83 15.47
CA ASN A 273 2.95 -1.46 14.05
C ASN A 273 4.23 -1.86 13.28
N ASN A 274 4.38 -1.42 12.02
CA ASN A 274 5.54 -1.70 11.17
C ASN A 274 6.91 -1.47 11.84
N TRP A 275 7.01 -0.53 12.78
CA TRP A 275 8.23 -0.31 13.56
C TRP A 275 8.72 -1.58 14.22
N ASN A 276 7.83 -2.37 14.80
CA ASN A 276 8.21 -3.57 15.55
C ASN A 276 9.02 -4.55 14.69
N LEU A 277 8.64 -4.67 13.41
CA LEU A 277 9.29 -5.56 12.45
C LEU A 277 10.60 -4.97 11.92
N PHE A 278 10.68 -3.65 11.74
CA PHE A 278 11.94 -3.02 11.32
C PHE A 278 12.99 -3.08 12.44
N GLN A 279 12.55 -3.03 13.69
CA GLN A 279 13.38 -3.23 14.88
C GLN A 279 13.83 -4.69 15.02
N ALA A 280 12.91 -5.64 14.86
CA ALA A 280 13.21 -7.07 14.83
C ALA A 280 14.28 -7.41 13.79
N ARG A 281 14.30 -6.71 12.65
CA ARG A 281 15.39 -6.83 11.67
C ARG A 281 16.74 -6.45 12.28
N PHE A 282 16.86 -5.30 12.94
CA PHE A 282 18.13 -4.92 13.59
C PHE A 282 18.55 -5.93 14.67
N LEU A 283 17.61 -6.40 15.48
CA LEU A 283 17.87 -7.41 16.51
C LEU A 283 18.35 -8.73 15.92
N THR A 284 17.81 -9.15 14.77
CA THR A 284 18.28 -10.34 14.03
C THR A 284 19.75 -10.20 13.63
N TYR A 285 20.17 -9.05 13.09
CA TYR A 285 21.58 -8.81 12.78
C TYR A 285 22.47 -8.79 14.02
N VAL A 286 22.03 -8.17 15.12
CA VAL A 286 22.76 -8.19 16.40
C VAL A 286 22.96 -9.63 16.87
N ALA A 287 21.90 -10.43 16.87
CA ALA A 287 21.93 -11.82 17.30
C ALA A 287 22.90 -12.67 16.45
N LEU A 288 22.87 -12.52 15.12
CA LEU A 288 23.74 -13.27 14.21
C LEU A 288 25.21 -12.82 14.29
N THR A 289 25.48 -11.63 14.80
CA THR A 289 26.85 -11.12 14.97
C THR A 289 27.48 -11.63 16.26
N LEU A 290 26.69 -11.77 17.33
CA LEU A 290 27.17 -12.20 18.66
C LEU A 290 27.38 -13.73 18.73
N ASP A 291 28.25 -14.15 19.64
CA ASP A 291 28.45 -15.54 20.01
C ASP A 291 27.29 -16.04 20.91
N SER A 292 27.28 -17.33 21.22
CA SER A 292 26.29 -17.91 22.15
C SER A 292 26.31 -17.23 23.52
N ASN A 293 25.17 -17.17 24.21
CA ASN A 293 24.99 -16.65 25.56
C ASN A 293 26.08 -17.11 26.54
N ALA A 294 26.51 -18.37 26.44
CA ALA A 294 27.53 -18.96 27.30
C ALA A 294 28.91 -18.26 27.22
N ASN A 295 29.16 -17.47 26.17
CA ASN A 295 30.40 -16.72 25.98
C ASN A 295 30.40 -15.34 26.67
N TYR A 296 29.27 -14.93 27.28
CA TYR A 296 29.13 -13.61 27.88
C TYR A 296 28.62 -13.72 29.32
N ALA A 297 29.29 -13.06 30.27
CA ALA A 297 28.94 -13.10 31.69
C ALA A 297 27.52 -12.55 32.00
N ASN A 298 27.01 -11.65 31.16
CA ASN A 298 25.65 -11.12 31.25
C ASN A 298 24.59 -12.01 30.58
N GLY A 299 24.98 -13.12 29.95
CA GLY A 299 24.09 -14.03 29.24
C GLY A 299 23.45 -13.45 27.98
N LYS A 300 23.88 -12.28 27.49
CA LYS A 300 23.26 -11.56 26.36
C LYS A 300 23.97 -11.86 25.03
N GLY A 301 23.97 -13.12 24.62
CA GLY A 301 24.50 -13.54 23.32
C GLY A 301 23.41 -13.68 22.25
N ARG A 302 23.69 -14.50 21.23
CA ARG A 302 22.78 -14.78 20.12
C ARG A 302 21.39 -15.20 20.59
N GLU A 303 21.32 -16.19 21.47
CA GLU A 303 20.05 -16.80 21.87
C GLU A 303 19.18 -15.80 22.61
N TYR A 304 19.78 -14.90 23.42
CA TYR A 304 19.05 -13.81 24.08
C TYR A 304 18.31 -12.93 23.05
N PHE A 305 19.01 -12.39 22.06
CA PHE A 305 18.39 -11.48 21.09
C PHE A 305 17.46 -12.20 20.10
N LEU A 306 17.74 -13.46 19.72
CA LEU A 306 16.78 -14.26 18.94
C LEU A 306 15.50 -14.52 19.75
N ASP A 307 15.61 -14.82 21.04
CA ASP A 307 14.43 -15.09 21.86
C ASP A 307 13.51 -13.86 21.94
N TYR A 308 14.05 -12.67 22.23
CA TYR A 308 13.29 -11.41 22.20
C TYR A 308 12.80 -10.99 20.81
N THR A 309 13.40 -11.51 19.74
CA THR A 309 12.94 -11.25 18.37
C THR A 309 11.78 -12.16 17.99
N PHE A 310 11.82 -13.44 18.36
CA PHE A 310 10.91 -14.46 17.81
C PHE A 310 9.93 -15.07 18.80
N ASN A 311 10.20 -15.07 20.11
CA ASN A 311 9.38 -15.77 21.12
C ASN A 311 8.92 -14.90 22.29
N THR A 312 9.78 -14.02 22.80
CA THR A 312 9.53 -13.26 24.03
C THR A 312 9.20 -11.82 23.70
N SER A 313 7.99 -11.41 24.04
CA SER A 313 7.53 -10.02 23.90
C SER A 313 7.85 -9.19 25.14
N THR A 314 8.09 -7.90 24.95
CA THR A 314 8.17 -6.88 25.99
C THR A 314 7.11 -5.81 25.76
N GLU A 315 6.97 -4.88 26.71
CA GLU A 315 6.11 -3.69 26.54
C GLU A 315 6.46 -2.88 25.28
N ARG A 316 7.71 -2.96 24.81
CA ARG A 316 8.24 -2.08 23.76
C ARG A 316 8.65 -2.82 22.48
N GLN A 317 8.76 -4.14 22.51
CA GLN A 317 9.10 -4.98 21.36
C GLN A 317 8.28 -6.28 21.44
N LEU A 318 7.31 -6.46 20.54
CA LEU A 318 6.64 -7.76 20.41
C LEU A 318 7.55 -8.73 19.67
N SER A 319 7.47 -9.99 20.07
CA SER A 319 8.01 -11.09 19.27
C SER A 319 7.34 -11.16 17.90
N ILE A 320 8.04 -11.71 16.90
CA ILE A 320 7.45 -11.92 15.57
C ILE A 320 6.23 -12.84 15.65
N LYS A 321 6.26 -13.89 16.49
CA LYS A 321 5.11 -14.78 16.69
C LYS A 321 3.85 -14.03 17.11
N GLU A 322 3.97 -13.11 18.08
CA GLU A 322 2.83 -12.30 18.53
C GLU A 322 2.46 -11.20 17.52
N SER A 323 3.44 -10.55 16.90
CA SER A 323 3.21 -9.48 15.93
C SER A 323 2.39 -9.93 14.72
N LEU A 324 2.55 -11.19 14.30
CA LEU A 324 1.83 -11.73 13.15
C LEU A 324 0.37 -12.04 13.45
N LEU A 325 -0.08 -12.00 14.72
CA LEU A 325 -1.48 -12.22 15.09
C LEU A 325 -2.43 -11.12 14.59
N VAL A 326 -1.88 -9.95 14.23
CA VAL A 326 -2.67 -8.79 13.76
C VAL A 326 -3.02 -8.86 12.26
N TYR A 327 -2.42 -9.78 11.52
CA TYR A 327 -2.82 -10.02 10.13
C TYR A 327 -4.27 -10.49 10.07
N ASP A 328 -4.99 -10.06 9.04
CA ASP A 328 -6.20 -10.78 8.64
C ASP A 328 -5.77 -12.12 8.03
N TYR A 329 -6.06 -13.21 8.72
CA TYR A 329 -5.68 -14.56 8.29
C TYR A 329 -6.50 -15.08 7.11
N GLU A 330 -7.67 -14.50 6.83
CA GLU A 330 -8.48 -14.86 5.65
C GLU A 330 -7.93 -14.19 4.40
N THR A 331 -7.57 -12.92 4.48
CA THR A 331 -7.14 -12.13 3.32
C THR A 331 -5.62 -12.02 3.17
N GLY A 332 -4.84 -12.23 4.24
CA GLY A 332 -3.39 -12.01 4.28
C GLY A 332 -2.99 -10.54 4.40
N MET A 333 -3.92 -9.63 4.68
CA MET A 333 -3.69 -8.19 4.71
C MET A 333 -3.11 -7.74 6.06
N TRP A 334 -2.08 -6.90 6.02
CA TRP A 334 -1.55 -6.20 7.19
C TRP A 334 -2.39 -4.94 7.48
N PRO A 335 -2.67 -4.58 8.75
CA PRO A 335 -3.55 -3.46 9.14
C PRO A 335 -2.91 -2.06 8.98
N GLU A 336 -2.19 -1.83 7.88
CA GLU A 336 -1.71 -0.53 7.44
C GLU A 336 -1.94 -0.33 5.94
N CYS A 337 -1.86 0.91 5.49
CA CYS A 337 -2.05 1.23 4.09
C CYS A 337 -1.07 0.48 3.15
N ALA A 338 -1.45 0.35 1.88
CA ALA A 338 -0.79 -0.52 0.89
C ALA A 338 0.73 -0.39 0.87
N SER A 339 1.26 0.83 0.89
CA SER A 339 2.72 1.05 0.84
C SER A 339 3.48 0.51 2.04
N TYR A 340 2.88 0.53 3.23
CA TYR A 340 3.48 0.04 4.48
C TYR A 340 3.29 -1.46 4.64
N SER A 341 2.10 -1.98 4.34
CA SER A 341 1.80 -3.42 4.26
C SER A 341 2.83 -4.16 3.40
N VAL A 342 3.10 -3.61 2.21
CA VAL A 342 4.10 -4.17 1.28
C VAL A 342 5.54 -4.08 1.84
N HIS A 343 5.88 -3.03 2.58
CA HIS A 343 7.21 -2.89 3.17
C HIS A 343 7.44 -3.84 4.37
N VAL A 344 6.39 -4.11 5.13
CA VAL A 344 6.37 -5.12 6.19
C VAL A 344 6.68 -6.50 5.61
N ILE A 345 6.06 -6.88 4.50
CA ILE A 345 6.33 -8.15 3.80
C ILE A 345 7.82 -8.26 3.44
N THR A 346 8.40 -7.22 2.81
CA THR A 346 9.84 -7.23 2.46
C THR A 346 10.72 -7.42 3.69
N THR A 347 10.40 -6.74 4.80
CA THR A 347 11.19 -6.82 6.03
C THR A 347 11.10 -8.21 6.66
N LEU A 348 9.93 -8.82 6.69
CA LEU A 348 9.76 -10.18 7.18
C LEU A 348 10.55 -11.17 6.31
N LEU A 349 10.47 -11.05 4.98
CA LEU A 349 11.29 -11.87 4.08
C LEU A 349 12.79 -11.66 4.31
N ASP A 350 13.25 -10.43 4.57
CA ASP A 350 14.65 -10.16 4.92
C ASP A 350 15.06 -10.92 6.20
N ILE A 351 14.24 -10.84 7.25
CA ILE A 351 14.49 -11.49 8.55
C ILE A 351 14.55 -13.00 8.40
N PHE A 352 13.56 -13.60 7.75
CA PHE A 352 13.47 -15.05 7.59
C PHE A 352 14.54 -15.59 6.65
N THR A 353 14.99 -14.82 5.66
CA THR A 353 16.14 -15.19 4.81
C THR A 353 17.43 -15.24 5.64
N LEU A 354 17.66 -14.28 6.55
CA LEU A 354 18.84 -14.30 7.42
C LEU A 354 18.81 -15.42 8.43
N LEU A 355 17.66 -15.61 9.09
CA LEU A 355 17.50 -16.67 10.07
C LEU A 355 17.70 -18.03 9.39
N ASP A 356 17.06 -18.25 8.24
CA ASP A 356 17.20 -19.47 7.47
C ASP A 356 18.62 -19.72 6.93
N ASN A 357 19.37 -18.65 6.62
CA ASN A 357 20.79 -18.76 6.28
C ASN A 357 21.63 -19.26 7.47
N ALA A 358 21.29 -18.84 8.68
CA ALA A 358 22.00 -19.24 9.90
C ALA A 358 21.59 -20.63 10.41
N THR A 359 20.31 -21.01 10.29
CA THR A 359 19.77 -22.26 10.85
C THR A 359 19.64 -23.39 9.82
N ASN A 360 19.47 -23.04 8.54
CA ASN A 360 19.21 -23.97 7.44
C ASN A 360 17.99 -24.89 7.68
N ASN A 361 16.90 -24.33 8.22
CA ASN A 361 15.74 -25.06 8.73
C ASN A 361 14.38 -24.68 8.10
N ASN A 362 14.39 -24.06 6.93
CA ASN A 362 13.23 -23.54 6.22
C ASN A 362 12.33 -22.64 7.08
N GLU A 363 12.93 -21.64 7.71
CA GLU A 363 12.29 -20.82 8.74
C GLU A 363 10.99 -20.15 8.26
N LEU A 364 10.94 -19.75 6.99
CA LEU A 364 9.75 -19.14 6.37
C LEU A 364 8.53 -20.07 6.40
N SER A 365 8.73 -21.39 6.26
CA SER A 365 7.63 -22.36 6.23
C SER A 365 6.87 -22.45 7.56
N SER A 366 7.50 -22.07 8.68
CA SER A 366 6.87 -21.97 9.99
C SER A 366 5.90 -20.78 10.11
N PHE A 367 5.89 -19.87 9.13
CA PHE A 367 5.09 -18.64 9.13
C PHE A 367 4.37 -18.43 7.79
N PRO A 368 3.40 -19.30 7.44
CA PRO A 368 2.73 -19.29 6.13
C PRO A 368 1.99 -17.99 5.81
N ILE A 369 1.62 -17.20 6.83
CA ILE A 369 0.97 -15.90 6.65
C ILE A 369 1.84 -14.91 5.85
N ILE A 370 3.17 -15.02 5.91
CA ILE A 370 4.09 -14.13 5.21
C ILE A 370 4.04 -14.37 3.70
N GLU A 371 4.05 -15.64 3.30
CA GLU A 371 3.86 -16.05 1.90
C GLU A 371 2.47 -15.64 1.40
N LYS A 372 1.43 -15.90 2.20
CA LYS A 372 0.06 -15.46 1.88
C LYS A 372 -0.02 -13.95 1.68
N ALA A 373 0.58 -13.15 2.56
CA ALA A 373 0.61 -11.70 2.46
C ALA A 373 1.33 -11.21 1.19
N ALA A 374 2.44 -11.86 0.81
CA ALA A 374 3.15 -11.55 -0.44
C ALA A 374 2.27 -11.74 -1.67
N LEU A 375 1.51 -12.85 -1.74
CA LEU A 375 0.56 -13.11 -2.84
C LEU A 375 -0.67 -12.19 -2.77
N ALA A 376 -1.18 -11.92 -1.57
CA ALA A 376 -2.32 -11.05 -1.40
C ALA A 376 -2.00 -9.59 -1.78
N SER A 377 -0.73 -9.17 -1.75
CA SER A 377 -0.32 -7.81 -2.14
C SER A 377 -0.66 -7.43 -3.60
N PHE A 378 -0.88 -8.42 -4.49
CA PHE A 378 -1.39 -8.18 -5.84
C PHE A 378 -2.79 -7.56 -5.84
N GLN A 379 -3.57 -7.79 -4.78
CA GLN A 379 -4.90 -7.22 -4.64
C GLN A 379 -4.89 -5.71 -4.44
N TYR A 380 -3.74 -5.10 -4.09
CA TYR A 380 -3.57 -3.65 -4.08
C TYR A 380 -3.37 -3.05 -5.48
N LEU A 381 -3.19 -3.85 -6.53
CA LEU A 381 -2.79 -3.33 -7.84
C LEU A 381 -3.98 -2.88 -8.68
N PHE A 382 -3.81 -1.72 -9.31
CA PHE A 382 -4.56 -1.36 -10.50
C PHE A 382 -4.21 -2.32 -11.66
N PRO A 383 -5.06 -2.42 -12.69
CA PRO A 383 -4.76 -3.21 -13.88
C PRO A 383 -3.43 -2.84 -14.57
N SER A 384 -2.90 -1.63 -14.35
CA SER A 384 -1.57 -1.21 -14.81
C SER A 384 -0.40 -1.88 -14.08
N GLY A 385 -0.63 -2.59 -12.97
CA GLY A 385 0.41 -3.24 -12.17
C GLY A 385 0.98 -2.39 -11.03
N TYR A 386 0.41 -1.22 -10.75
CA TYR A 386 0.85 -0.31 -9.69
C TYR A 386 -0.16 -0.27 -8.53
N THR A 387 0.33 -0.10 -7.31
CA THR A 387 -0.51 -0.10 -6.10
C THR A 387 -1.46 1.10 -6.03
N VAL A 388 -2.61 0.91 -5.39
CA VAL A 388 -3.49 1.99 -4.90
C VAL A 388 -2.76 2.95 -3.96
N GLY A 389 -3.26 4.19 -3.89
CA GLY A 389 -2.65 5.35 -3.24
C GLY A 389 -3.18 5.70 -1.85
N PHE A 390 -4.19 4.99 -1.31
CA PHE A 390 -4.84 5.34 -0.04
C PHE A 390 -3.88 5.40 1.17
N GLY A 391 -4.21 6.29 2.12
CA GLY A 391 -3.38 6.55 3.30
C GLY A 391 -1.99 7.07 2.91
N ASP A 392 -0.98 6.71 3.68
CA ASP A 392 0.41 7.13 3.38
C ASP A 392 1.09 6.38 2.23
N SER A 393 0.35 6.12 1.15
CA SER A 393 0.79 5.36 0.00
C SER A 393 1.09 6.23 -1.22
N ASN A 394 1.68 5.59 -2.23
CA ASN A 394 1.82 6.15 -3.57
C ASN A 394 1.63 5.01 -4.59
N HIS A 395 1.40 5.35 -5.85
CA HIS A 395 1.37 4.38 -6.94
C HIS A 395 2.79 3.91 -7.24
N LYS A 396 3.09 2.66 -6.94
CA LYS A 396 4.40 2.04 -7.15
C LYS A 396 4.24 0.56 -7.54
N PRO A 397 5.19 -0.02 -8.28
CA PRO A 397 5.19 -1.46 -8.50
C PRO A 397 5.41 -2.18 -7.16
N LEU A 398 4.99 -3.44 -7.08
CA LEU A 398 5.39 -4.30 -5.95
C LEU A 398 6.93 -4.40 -5.92
N PRO A 399 7.57 -4.45 -4.75
CA PRO A 399 9.02 -4.61 -4.63
C PRO A 399 9.47 -5.92 -5.29
N PRO A 400 10.30 -5.87 -6.34
CA PRO A 400 10.89 -7.07 -6.93
C PRO A 400 11.65 -7.91 -5.90
N GLU A 401 12.15 -7.24 -4.84
CA GLU A 401 12.77 -7.85 -3.67
C GLU A 401 11.91 -8.96 -3.05
N ASN A 402 10.58 -8.80 -2.97
CA ASN A 402 9.71 -9.83 -2.38
C ASN A 402 9.77 -11.14 -3.18
N PHE A 403 9.74 -11.03 -4.51
CA PHE A 403 9.75 -12.17 -5.41
C PHE A 403 11.12 -12.85 -5.45
N GLU A 404 12.20 -12.08 -5.50
CA GLU A 404 13.57 -12.62 -5.46
C GLU A 404 13.83 -13.45 -4.19
N LEU A 405 13.31 -13.01 -3.04
CA LEU A 405 13.49 -13.73 -1.76
C LEU A 405 12.61 -14.98 -1.64
N LEU A 406 11.36 -14.93 -2.14
CA LEU A 406 10.53 -16.14 -2.25
C LEU A 406 11.16 -17.18 -3.17
N ILE A 407 11.67 -16.76 -4.34
CA ILE A 407 12.38 -17.64 -5.28
C ILE A 407 13.61 -18.24 -4.61
N SER A 408 14.39 -17.44 -3.86
CA SER A 408 15.56 -17.93 -3.11
C SER A 408 15.19 -19.03 -2.11
N ASN A 409 14.11 -18.84 -1.33
CA ASN A 409 13.63 -19.87 -0.40
C ASN A 409 13.12 -21.12 -1.13
N TYR A 410 12.26 -20.97 -2.14
CA TYR A 410 11.72 -22.11 -2.89
C TYR A 410 12.80 -22.92 -3.60
N SER A 411 13.80 -22.25 -4.17
CA SER A 411 14.94 -22.90 -4.81
C SER A 411 15.77 -23.68 -3.80
N LYS A 412 16.06 -23.10 -2.62
CA LYS A 412 16.81 -23.76 -1.54
C LYS A 412 16.12 -25.02 -1.02
N TYR A 413 14.78 -25.04 -0.97
CA TYR A 413 13.98 -26.15 -0.45
C TYR A 413 13.24 -26.97 -1.52
N ASN A 414 13.67 -26.87 -2.79
CA ASN A 414 13.15 -27.65 -3.92
C ASN A 414 11.62 -27.53 -4.16
N ASN A 415 11.04 -26.37 -3.94
CA ASN A 415 9.62 -26.10 -4.21
C ASN A 415 9.40 -25.60 -5.65
N GLY A 416 9.59 -26.52 -6.61
CA GLY A 416 9.74 -26.17 -8.03
C GLY A 416 8.48 -25.59 -8.71
N GLU A 417 7.29 -25.87 -8.21
CA GLU A 417 6.02 -25.30 -8.72
C GLU A 417 5.89 -23.83 -8.31
N LYS A 418 6.02 -23.55 -7.01
CA LYS A 418 5.97 -22.17 -6.49
C LYS A 418 7.09 -21.30 -7.06
N GLU A 419 8.29 -21.85 -7.20
CA GLU A 419 9.42 -21.17 -7.85
C GLU A 419 9.10 -20.75 -9.28
N ALA A 420 8.45 -21.63 -10.06
CA ALA A 420 8.05 -21.30 -11.43
C ALA A 420 7.03 -20.17 -11.46
N ILE A 421 5.98 -20.22 -10.64
CA ILE A 421 4.95 -19.18 -10.58
C ILE A 421 5.57 -17.81 -10.29
N ILE A 422 6.37 -17.71 -9.21
CA ILE A 422 6.97 -16.43 -8.81
C ILE A 422 8.05 -15.96 -9.82
N SER A 423 8.82 -16.88 -10.39
CA SER A 423 9.79 -16.56 -11.46
C SER A 423 9.10 -15.97 -12.69
N GLY A 424 7.94 -16.52 -13.08
CA GLY A 424 7.13 -15.98 -14.19
C GLY A 424 6.65 -14.56 -13.94
N LEU A 425 6.19 -14.25 -12.73
CA LEU A 425 5.76 -12.90 -12.35
C LEU A 425 6.94 -11.91 -12.39
N LEU A 426 8.07 -12.30 -11.79
CA LEU A 426 9.27 -11.48 -11.79
C LEU A 426 9.80 -11.25 -13.21
N GLN A 427 9.74 -12.26 -14.08
CA GLN A 427 10.12 -12.14 -15.49
C GLN A 427 9.21 -11.15 -16.24
N GLN A 428 7.92 -11.09 -15.93
CA GLN A 428 7.02 -10.08 -16.53
C GLN A 428 7.40 -8.66 -16.13
N MET A 429 7.76 -8.43 -14.86
CA MET A 429 8.26 -7.13 -14.43
C MET A 429 9.56 -6.75 -15.16
N ILE A 430 10.41 -7.73 -15.47
CA ILE A 430 11.62 -7.53 -16.27
C ILE A 430 11.27 -7.16 -17.71
N ASP A 431 10.37 -7.91 -18.34
CA ASP A 431 9.96 -7.70 -19.72
C ASP A 431 9.27 -6.32 -19.92
N LYS A 432 8.51 -5.85 -18.92
CA LYS A 432 7.90 -4.51 -18.91
C LYS A 432 8.91 -3.38 -18.61
N GLY A 433 10.14 -3.71 -18.24
CA GLY A 433 11.15 -2.74 -17.83
C GLY A 433 10.91 -2.12 -16.44
N GLU A 434 9.96 -2.65 -15.67
CA GLU A 434 9.66 -2.23 -14.30
C GLU A 434 10.75 -2.68 -13.31
N TYR A 435 11.40 -3.81 -13.62
CA TYR A 435 12.53 -4.33 -12.86
C TYR A 435 13.71 -4.64 -13.78
N LYS A 436 14.88 -4.08 -13.47
CA LYS A 436 16.14 -4.57 -14.03
C LYS A 436 16.86 -5.34 -12.97
N ARG A 437 17.00 -6.65 -13.17
CA ARG A 437 17.70 -7.54 -12.25
C ARG A 437 19.13 -7.07 -12.03
N LYS A 438 19.35 -6.42 -10.88
CA LYS A 438 20.62 -5.85 -10.43
C LYS A 438 20.57 -5.76 -8.91
N VAL A 439 21.66 -6.16 -8.26
CA VAL A 439 21.81 -6.01 -6.82
C VAL A 439 22.34 -4.64 -6.45
N LYS A 440 21.78 -4.07 -5.38
CA LYS A 440 22.04 -2.70 -4.91
C LYS A 440 22.81 -2.67 -3.59
N ASN A 441 22.78 -3.75 -2.81
CA ASN A 441 23.37 -3.85 -1.48
C ASN A 441 23.90 -5.28 -1.23
N LEU A 442 24.56 -5.49 -0.08
CA LEU A 442 25.17 -6.78 0.26
C LEU A 442 24.14 -7.88 0.44
N PHE A 443 23.02 -7.58 1.10
CA PHE A 443 21.93 -8.54 1.30
C PHE A 443 21.49 -9.18 -0.03
N GLN A 444 21.16 -8.35 -1.02
CA GLN A 444 20.75 -8.83 -2.35
C GLN A 444 21.88 -9.59 -3.06
N LEU A 445 23.13 -9.14 -2.92
CA LEU A 445 24.31 -9.79 -3.51
C LEU A 445 24.46 -11.26 -3.06
N PHE A 446 24.18 -11.53 -1.78
CA PHE A 446 24.32 -12.87 -1.20
C PHE A 446 23.08 -13.76 -1.36
N PHE A 447 21.87 -13.18 -1.36
CA PHE A 447 20.64 -13.98 -1.28
C PHE A 447 19.82 -14.10 -2.57
N TYR A 448 20.07 -13.29 -3.59
CA TYR A 448 19.39 -13.49 -4.87
C TYR A 448 19.94 -14.71 -5.60
N VAL A 449 19.05 -15.49 -6.22
CA VAL A 449 19.43 -16.68 -7.01
C VAL A 449 20.31 -16.29 -8.19
N ASP A 450 21.12 -17.21 -8.71
CA ASP A 450 22.02 -16.88 -9.82
C ASP A 450 21.26 -16.64 -11.14
N ALA A 451 20.24 -17.47 -11.39
CA ALA A 451 19.33 -17.38 -12.53
C ALA A 451 17.89 -17.68 -12.09
N LEU A 452 16.92 -17.08 -12.79
CA LEU A 452 15.52 -17.44 -12.62
C LEU A 452 15.22 -18.74 -13.35
N LYS A 453 14.28 -19.54 -12.83
CA LYS A 453 13.80 -20.71 -13.53
C LYS A 453 13.10 -20.29 -14.83
N PRO A 454 13.42 -20.90 -16.00
CA PRO A 454 12.70 -20.61 -17.23
C PRO A 454 11.23 -20.96 -17.08
N THR A 455 10.36 -20.04 -17.47
CA THR A 455 8.91 -20.23 -17.44
C THR A 455 8.28 -19.77 -18.74
N GLU A 456 7.16 -20.39 -19.09
CA GLU A 456 6.35 -19.89 -20.20
C GLU A 456 5.76 -18.53 -19.84
N LYS A 457 5.71 -17.64 -20.82
CA LYS A 457 5.12 -16.32 -20.61
C LYS A 457 3.63 -16.48 -20.38
N ASN A 458 3.17 -16.14 -19.18
CA ASN A 458 1.76 -16.00 -18.89
C ASN A 458 1.35 -14.51 -18.91
N PRO A 459 0.89 -13.94 -20.03
CA PRO A 459 0.48 -12.54 -20.09
C PRO A 459 -0.67 -12.19 -19.13
N ASN A 460 -1.38 -13.20 -18.60
CA ASN A 460 -2.53 -13.06 -17.71
C ASN A 460 -2.20 -13.30 -16.23
N ALA A 461 -0.93 -13.41 -15.83
CA ALA A 461 -0.59 -13.77 -14.45
C ALA A 461 -1.11 -12.78 -13.39
N LEU A 462 -1.20 -11.47 -13.71
CA LEU A 462 -1.83 -10.50 -12.82
C LEU A 462 -3.34 -10.78 -12.62
N LYS A 463 -4.03 -11.21 -13.68
CA LYS A 463 -5.46 -11.59 -13.63
C LYS A 463 -5.68 -12.84 -12.79
N GLU A 464 -4.73 -13.77 -12.75
CA GLU A 464 -4.80 -14.96 -11.90
C GLU A 464 -4.55 -14.66 -10.41
N LEU A 465 -3.86 -13.56 -10.11
CA LEU A 465 -3.53 -13.13 -8.74
C LEU A 465 -4.44 -12.02 -8.20
N THR A 466 -5.36 -11.54 -9.02
CA THR A 466 -6.36 -10.56 -8.65
C THR A 466 -7.75 -11.13 -8.82
N SER A 467 -8.71 -10.60 -8.08
CA SER A 467 -10.12 -10.97 -8.22
C SER A 467 -10.93 -9.80 -8.77
N PRO A 468 -12.10 -10.06 -9.40
CA PRO A 468 -13.03 -9.01 -9.80
C PRO A 468 -13.47 -8.14 -8.60
N THR A 469 -13.64 -8.77 -7.44
CA THR A 469 -13.87 -8.08 -6.16
C THR A 469 -12.96 -8.61 -5.07
N PHE A 470 -12.39 -7.69 -4.27
CA PHE A 470 -11.55 -8.02 -3.11
C PHE A 470 -11.91 -7.11 -1.93
N TYR A 471 -12.14 -7.69 -0.76
CA TYR A 471 -12.45 -6.96 0.47
C TYR A 471 -11.39 -7.23 1.54
N ALA A 472 -10.84 -6.16 2.11
CA ALA A 472 -9.95 -6.21 3.26
C ALA A 472 -10.53 -5.33 4.37
N SER A 473 -11.31 -5.95 5.26
CA SER A 473 -12.00 -5.24 6.35
C SER A 473 -11.02 -4.58 7.32
N ASN A 474 -9.88 -5.22 7.57
CA ASN A 474 -8.85 -4.76 8.50
C ASN A 474 -8.03 -3.54 8.03
N VAL A 475 -8.29 -3.06 6.81
CA VAL A 475 -7.83 -1.75 6.29
C VAL A 475 -8.97 -0.97 5.63
N SER A 476 -10.22 -1.41 5.79
CA SER A 476 -11.42 -0.85 5.18
C SER A 476 -11.25 -0.57 3.67
N MET A 477 -10.83 -1.57 2.89
CA MET A 477 -10.63 -1.44 1.43
C MET A 477 -11.51 -2.43 0.68
N PHE A 478 -12.17 -1.96 -0.39
CA PHE A 478 -12.90 -2.80 -1.34
C PHE A 478 -12.51 -2.44 -2.78
N ASN A 479 -12.05 -3.42 -3.55
CA ASN A 479 -11.65 -3.24 -4.95
C ASN A 479 -12.67 -3.87 -5.89
N GLN A 480 -13.02 -3.16 -6.96
CA GLN A 480 -13.87 -3.59 -8.07
C GLN A 480 -13.05 -3.56 -9.36
N ARG A 481 -13.10 -4.62 -10.16
CA ARG A 481 -12.37 -4.72 -11.44
C ARG A 481 -13.25 -5.31 -12.53
N ILE A 482 -13.14 -4.76 -13.74
CA ILE A 482 -13.78 -5.30 -14.93
C ILE A 482 -12.94 -5.00 -16.17
N GLY A 483 -13.06 -5.84 -17.21
CA GLY A 483 -12.30 -5.66 -18.44
C GLY A 483 -10.85 -6.13 -18.32
N GLU A 484 -10.12 -6.06 -19.43
CA GLU A 484 -8.74 -6.53 -19.55
C GLU A 484 -7.93 -5.58 -20.44
N GLY A 485 -6.60 -5.58 -20.28
CA GLY A 485 -5.70 -4.75 -21.08
C GLY A 485 -6.10 -3.27 -21.09
N ASP A 486 -6.28 -2.72 -22.29
CA ASP A 486 -6.58 -1.30 -22.53
C ASP A 486 -8.03 -0.91 -22.15
N ASP A 487 -8.88 -1.91 -21.94
CA ASP A 487 -10.30 -1.76 -21.58
C ASP A 487 -10.55 -2.04 -20.09
N ALA A 488 -9.50 -2.32 -19.32
CA ALA A 488 -9.62 -2.57 -17.89
C ALA A 488 -10.01 -1.30 -17.13
N MET A 489 -11.01 -1.46 -16.24
CA MET A 489 -11.43 -0.44 -15.29
C MET A 489 -11.35 -0.96 -13.87
N MET A 490 -11.08 -0.07 -12.93
CA MET A 490 -11.10 -0.39 -11.51
C MET A 490 -11.58 0.79 -10.67
N VAL A 491 -12.37 0.47 -9.64
CA VAL A 491 -12.67 1.37 -8.51
C VAL A 491 -12.06 0.76 -7.25
N SER A 492 -11.26 1.54 -6.54
CA SER A 492 -10.79 1.19 -5.20
C SER A 492 -11.50 2.07 -4.18
N THR A 493 -12.38 1.49 -3.38
CA THR A 493 -13.13 2.18 -2.32
C THR A 493 -12.43 1.97 -0.99
N THR A 494 -12.12 3.06 -0.27
CA THR A 494 -11.38 3.01 1.00
C THR A 494 -12.04 3.85 2.08
N GLY A 495 -12.15 3.27 3.28
CA GLY A 495 -12.52 3.92 4.53
C GLY A 495 -11.30 4.36 5.33
N SER A 496 -11.47 4.64 6.62
CA SER A 496 -10.40 5.14 7.50
C SER A 496 -10.15 4.16 8.65
N PHE A 497 -9.41 3.08 8.37
CA PHE A 497 -9.15 2.03 9.36
C PHE A 497 -7.69 1.55 9.34
N GLY A 498 -7.11 1.37 10.53
CA GLY A 498 -5.75 0.91 10.71
C GLY A 498 -4.72 2.03 10.86
N ASN A 499 -3.44 1.67 10.82
CA ASN A 499 -2.34 2.61 10.98
C ASN A 499 -1.88 3.19 9.61
N HIS A 500 -1.26 4.37 9.61
CA HIS A 500 -0.96 5.13 8.37
C HIS A 500 -2.18 5.41 7.46
N ALA A 501 -3.39 5.36 8.03
CA ALA A 501 -4.64 5.77 7.39
C ALA A 501 -4.83 7.28 7.43
N HIS A 502 -5.66 7.82 6.54
CA HIS A 502 -6.07 9.23 6.51
C HIS A 502 -7.48 9.39 7.08
N ALA A 503 -7.92 10.64 7.26
CA ALA A 503 -9.33 10.94 7.44
C ALA A 503 -9.95 11.19 6.06
N ASN A 504 -10.50 10.14 5.44
CA ASN A 504 -10.89 10.15 4.03
C ASN A 504 -12.37 9.83 3.77
N GLY A 505 -13.16 9.58 4.81
CA GLY A 505 -14.55 9.13 4.66
C GLY A 505 -14.62 7.86 3.82
N VAL A 506 -15.61 7.76 2.93
CA VAL A 506 -15.66 6.72 1.90
C VAL A 506 -15.07 7.26 0.60
N SER A 507 -13.74 7.19 0.48
CA SER A 507 -13.00 7.69 -0.69
C SER A 507 -12.96 6.66 -1.82
N ILE A 508 -12.80 7.11 -3.06
CA ILE A 508 -12.54 6.25 -4.22
C ILE A 508 -11.31 6.68 -5.01
N GLU A 509 -10.64 5.69 -5.60
CA GLU A 509 -9.73 5.89 -6.74
C GLU A 509 -10.28 5.21 -7.99
N LEU A 510 -10.15 5.88 -9.15
CA LEU A 510 -10.73 5.45 -10.42
C LEU A 510 -9.64 5.23 -11.47
N PHE A 511 -9.53 4.00 -11.97
CA PHE A 511 -8.66 3.61 -13.07
C PHE A 511 -9.46 3.29 -14.32
N ALA A 512 -9.06 3.89 -15.45
CA ALA A 512 -9.56 3.57 -16.79
C ALA A 512 -8.58 4.13 -17.83
N ASN A 513 -8.61 3.64 -19.06
CA ASN A 513 -7.79 4.15 -20.16
C ASN A 513 -6.28 4.21 -19.80
N LYS A 514 -5.78 3.17 -19.13
CA LYS A 514 -4.38 2.99 -18.67
C LYS A 514 -3.94 3.90 -17.51
N TYR A 515 -4.76 4.85 -17.07
CA TYR A 515 -4.40 5.81 -16.03
C TYR A 515 -5.35 5.75 -14.83
N VAL A 516 -4.86 6.24 -13.69
CA VAL A 516 -5.70 6.55 -12.54
C VAL A 516 -6.24 7.95 -12.75
N LEU A 517 -7.46 8.04 -13.30
CA LEU A 517 -8.10 9.29 -13.67
C LEU A 517 -8.65 10.04 -12.45
N GLY A 518 -9.16 9.35 -11.45
CA GLY A 518 -9.56 9.93 -10.16
C GLY A 518 -8.61 9.45 -9.07
N PRO A 519 -7.50 10.14 -8.77
CA PRO A 519 -6.51 9.67 -7.81
C PRO A 519 -6.88 10.02 -6.37
N ASP A 520 -6.29 9.28 -5.41
CA ASP A 520 -6.08 9.79 -4.05
C ASP A 520 -4.90 10.78 -4.07
N MET A 521 -4.89 11.78 -3.19
CA MET A 521 -3.83 12.80 -3.18
C MET A 521 -2.55 12.32 -2.47
N GLY A 522 -2.60 11.19 -1.75
CA GLY A 522 -1.46 10.54 -1.09
C GLY A 522 -0.89 11.37 0.07
N LYS A 523 0.29 10.99 0.58
CA LYS A 523 0.88 11.66 1.75
C LYS A 523 1.46 13.05 1.48
N GLY A 524 1.52 13.88 2.52
CA GLY A 524 2.17 15.19 2.49
C GLY A 524 3.69 15.13 2.58
N SER A 525 4.32 16.27 2.91
CA SER A 525 5.79 16.37 2.92
C SER A 525 6.44 15.48 3.97
N SER A 526 5.90 15.46 5.19
CA SER A 526 6.26 14.56 6.29
C SER A 526 5.06 14.45 7.24
N TYR A 527 5.08 13.51 8.19
CA TYR A 527 4.02 13.37 9.21
C TYR A 527 3.80 14.61 10.07
N TRP A 528 4.86 15.39 10.24
CA TRP A 528 4.88 16.56 11.11
C TRP A 528 4.62 17.85 10.33
N HIS A 529 4.70 17.78 9.00
CA HIS A 529 4.55 18.96 8.16
C HIS A 529 3.08 19.40 8.11
N GLU A 530 2.85 20.71 8.21
CA GLU A 530 1.54 21.34 8.21
C GLU A 530 0.65 20.86 7.05
N ASN A 531 1.18 20.88 5.81
CA ASN A 531 0.44 20.39 4.64
C ASN A 531 -0.11 18.96 4.75
N HIS A 532 0.52 18.07 5.52
CA HIS A 532 0.01 16.73 5.70
C HIS A 532 -1.16 16.75 6.66
N ASN A 533 -0.97 17.38 7.82
CA ASN A 533 -1.95 17.43 8.90
C ASN A 533 -3.18 18.27 8.56
N GLU A 534 -3.06 19.27 7.69
CA GLU A 534 -4.15 20.16 7.33
C GLU A 534 -4.86 19.81 6.03
N TYR A 535 -4.18 19.12 5.11
CA TYR A 535 -4.72 18.83 3.77
C TYR A 535 -4.59 17.36 3.38
N TYR A 536 -3.37 16.86 3.14
CA TYR A 536 -3.18 15.55 2.49
C TYR A 536 -3.76 14.37 3.29
N SER A 537 -3.88 14.48 4.62
CA SER A 537 -4.48 13.44 5.45
C SER A 537 -5.94 13.71 5.83
N LYS A 538 -6.60 14.68 5.17
CA LYS A 538 -7.89 15.25 5.53
C LYS A 538 -8.87 15.17 4.35
N LEU A 539 -10.17 15.10 4.65
CA LEU A 539 -11.21 14.81 3.66
C LEU A 539 -11.19 15.68 2.38
N PRO A 540 -10.83 16.98 2.40
CA PRO A 540 -10.74 17.81 1.19
C PRO A 540 -9.66 17.38 0.17
N ALA A 541 -8.82 16.41 0.52
CA ALA A 541 -7.84 15.80 -0.37
C ALA A 541 -8.30 14.43 -0.92
N HIS A 542 -9.56 14.04 -0.70
CA HIS A 542 -10.07 12.71 -1.06
C HIS A 542 -11.37 12.82 -1.86
N ASN A 543 -11.64 11.83 -2.71
CA ASN A 543 -12.85 11.78 -3.54
C ASN A 543 -14.04 11.26 -2.71
N THR A 544 -14.59 12.11 -1.85
CA THR A 544 -15.55 11.72 -0.79
C THR A 544 -16.60 12.81 -0.55
N VAL A 545 -17.50 12.62 0.43
CA VAL A 545 -18.48 13.64 0.86
C VAL A 545 -18.14 14.18 2.25
N ILE A 546 -18.11 15.51 2.36
CA ILE A 546 -17.85 16.25 3.60
C ILE A 546 -19.16 16.87 4.08
N VAL A 547 -19.47 16.71 5.36
CA VAL A 547 -20.67 17.27 6.00
C VAL A 547 -20.34 18.60 6.69
N ASP A 548 -21.14 19.62 6.41
CA ASP A 548 -21.08 20.98 6.96
C ASP A 548 -19.71 21.67 6.81
N GLY A 549 -18.83 21.18 5.92
CA GLY A 549 -17.43 21.62 5.82
C GLY A 549 -16.56 21.21 7.02
N LYS A 550 -17.09 20.35 7.90
CA LYS A 550 -16.57 20.09 9.24
C LYS A 550 -16.13 18.66 9.48
N SER A 551 -16.52 17.70 8.63
CA SER A 551 -16.10 16.30 8.79
C SER A 551 -14.58 16.23 8.92
N ASP A 552 -14.11 15.67 10.04
CA ASP A 552 -12.71 15.47 10.35
C ASP A 552 -12.56 14.55 11.57
N TYR A 553 -11.50 13.75 11.56
CA TYR A 553 -11.12 12.89 12.67
C TYR A 553 -9.63 12.59 12.59
N LYS A 554 -9.14 11.80 13.56
CA LYS A 554 -7.71 11.50 13.66
C LYS A 554 -7.25 10.72 12.42
N ALA A 555 -6.27 11.29 11.72
CA ALA A 555 -5.42 10.57 10.79
C ALA A 555 -4.33 9.82 11.59
N MET A 556 -3.83 8.70 11.07
CA MET A 556 -2.96 7.73 11.76
C MET A 556 -3.68 6.98 12.90
N ARG A 557 -3.70 5.64 12.83
CA ARG A 557 -4.42 4.76 13.77
C ARG A 557 -5.90 5.15 13.87
N SER A 558 -6.55 5.19 12.72
CA SER A 558 -7.98 5.52 12.62
C SER A 558 -8.82 4.26 12.76
N TYR A 559 -10.03 4.41 13.32
CA TYR A 559 -10.93 3.28 13.61
C TYR A 559 -12.35 3.56 13.13
N HIS A 560 -12.46 4.11 11.92
CA HIS A 560 -13.71 4.41 11.24
C HIS A 560 -13.76 3.61 9.92
N PRO A 561 -13.95 2.28 9.99
CA PRO A 561 -14.15 1.48 8.80
C PRO A 561 -15.55 1.73 8.23
N PHE A 562 -15.72 1.54 6.93
CA PHE A 562 -17.06 1.32 6.37
C PHE A 562 -17.48 -0.14 6.62
N LYS A 563 -18.79 -0.39 6.58
CA LYS A 563 -19.35 -1.74 6.48
C LYS A 563 -19.71 -2.02 5.02
N LEU A 564 -19.27 -3.15 4.50
CA LEU A 564 -19.69 -3.64 3.18
C LEU A 564 -21.10 -4.23 3.33
N GLU A 565 -22.10 -3.58 2.76
CA GLU A 565 -23.50 -4.00 2.87
C GLU A 565 -23.86 -5.00 1.78
N ASN A 566 -23.44 -4.74 0.53
CA ASN A 566 -23.63 -5.66 -0.58
C ASN A 566 -22.55 -5.47 -1.65
N ASN A 567 -22.31 -6.49 -2.46
CA ASN A 567 -21.38 -6.44 -3.58
C ASN A 567 -21.70 -7.51 -4.62
N PHE A 568 -21.21 -7.28 -5.84
CA PHE A 568 -21.17 -8.32 -6.87
C PHE A 568 -19.90 -8.20 -7.71
N PRO A 569 -19.27 -9.35 -8.07
CA PRO A 569 -19.52 -10.68 -7.50
C PRO A 569 -19.17 -10.77 -6.02
N GLU A 570 -19.56 -11.88 -5.38
CA GLU A 570 -19.07 -12.24 -4.05
C GLU A 570 -17.54 -12.16 -4.00
N VAL A 571 -17.01 -11.72 -2.86
CA VAL A 571 -15.57 -11.44 -2.68
C VAL A 571 -14.75 -12.67 -3.07
N ASN A 572 -13.68 -12.46 -3.84
CA ASN A 572 -12.77 -13.50 -4.33
C ASN A 572 -13.40 -14.55 -5.27
N LYS A 573 -14.62 -14.35 -5.77
CA LYS A 573 -15.26 -15.22 -6.77
C LYS A 573 -15.29 -14.59 -8.16
N THR A 574 -15.16 -15.42 -9.19
CA THR A 574 -15.34 -15.04 -10.59
C THR A 574 -16.68 -15.57 -11.08
N PRO A 575 -17.65 -14.71 -11.40
CA PRO A 575 -18.95 -15.12 -11.91
C PRO A 575 -18.87 -15.46 -13.40
N ASN A 576 -19.86 -16.19 -13.91
CA ASN A 576 -20.03 -16.34 -15.36
C ASN A 576 -20.53 -15.02 -15.98
N PHE A 577 -21.45 -14.34 -15.29
CA PHE A 577 -21.92 -13.02 -15.65
C PHE A 577 -20.87 -11.93 -15.41
N ASN A 578 -20.29 -11.39 -16.48
CA ASN A 578 -19.13 -10.50 -16.43
C ASN A 578 -19.39 -9.09 -16.99
N LYS A 579 -20.65 -8.63 -16.94
CA LYS A 579 -21.06 -7.33 -17.49
C LYS A 579 -20.96 -6.18 -16.52
N LEU A 580 -20.98 -6.44 -15.21
CA LEU A 580 -20.79 -5.42 -14.18
C LEU A 580 -20.18 -5.99 -12.90
N THR A 581 -19.64 -5.08 -12.10
CA THR A 581 -19.30 -5.31 -10.68
C THR A 581 -19.81 -4.13 -9.86
N PHE A 582 -20.31 -4.34 -8.65
CA PHE A 582 -20.76 -3.25 -7.78
C PHE A 582 -20.31 -3.43 -6.32
N SER A 583 -20.30 -2.33 -5.56
CA SER A 583 -20.25 -2.32 -4.09
C SER A 583 -21.25 -1.32 -3.53
N ASP A 584 -21.87 -1.68 -2.41
CA ASP A 584 -22.65 -0.80 -1.54
C ASP A 584 -22.03 -0.83 -0.14
N VAL A 585 -21.64 0.34 0.37
CA VAL A 585 -21.01 0.46 1.68
C VAL A 585 -21.71 1.51 2.53
N SER A 586 -21.82 1.23 3.83
CA SER A 586 -22.32 2.19 4.82
C SER A 586 -21.17 2.70 5.71
N PHE A 587 -21.25 3.97 6.10
CA PHE A 587 -20.23 4.62 6.91
C PHE A 587 -20.87 5.61 7.89
N PHE A 588 -20.36 5.63 9.11
CA PHE A 588 -20.73 6.62 10.11
C PHE A 588 -19.64 7.68 10.20
N GLU A 589 -19.95 8.90 9.78
CA GLU A 589 -19.03 10.04 9.89
C GLU A 589 -19.06 10.57 11.33
N PRO A 590 -17.97 10.40 12.10
CA PRO A 590 -18.00 10.56 13.55
C PRO A 590 -18.11 12.02 13.99
N LYS A 591 -17.64 12.99 13.20
CA LYS A 591 -17.55 14.39 13.62
C LYS A 591 -18.89 15.10 13.63
N THR A 592 -19.70 14.87 12.61
CA THR A 592 -21.04 15.45 12.45
C THR A 592 -22.16 14.47 12.79
N LYS A 593 -21.81 13.23 13.18
CA LYS A 593 -22.74 12.12 13.42
C LYS A 593 -23.66 11.90 12.23
N SER A 594 -23.06 11.68 11.07
CA SER A 594 -23.79 11.52 9.82
C SER A 594 -23.77 10.08 9.35
N ASN A 595 -24.92 9.64 8.85
CA ASN A 595 -25.03 8.38 8.12
C ASN A 595 -24.69 8.64 6.65
N GLN A 596 -23.71 7.90 6.14
CA GLN A 596 -23.30 7.93 4.75
C GLN A 596 -23.46 6.53 4.14
N GLN A 597 -23.84 6.48 2.87
CA GLN A 597 -23.84 5.27 2.06
C GLN A 597 -23.27 5.61 0.69
N ARG A 598 -22.40 4.76 0.16
CA ARG A 598 -21.86 4.91 -1.20
C ARG A 598 -22.05 3.64 -1.99
N PHE A 599 -22.75 3.76 -3.11
CA PHE A 599 -22.88 2.72 -4.11
C PHE A 599 -22.02 3.06 -5.33
N THR A 600 -21.18 2.13 -5.76
CA THR A 600 -20.38 2.24 -6.99
C THR A 600 -20.59 1.02 -7.87
N ALA A 601 -20.77 1.20 -9.18
CA ALA A 601 -20.86 0.10 -10.14
C ALA A 601 -20.02 0.38 -11.39
N LEU A 602 -19.18 -0.59 -11.78
CA LEU A 602 -18.51 -0.64 -13.08
C LEU A 602 -19.40 -1.42 -14.04
N ILE A 603 -19.79 -0.84 -15.18
CA ILE A 603 -20.69 -1.47 -16.16
C ILE A 603 -20.02 -1.46 -17.54
N LYS A 604 -19.92 -2.63 -18.20
CA LYS A 604 -19.49 -2.72 -19.61
C LYS A 604 -20.58 -2.20 -20.50
N SER A 605 -20.26 -1.31 -21.44
CA SER A 605 -21.23 -0.81 -22.42
C SER A 605 -21.47 -1.84 -23.55
N ASN A 606 -22.02 -1.40 -24.69
CA ASN A 606 -22.07 -2.14 -25.95
C ASN A 606 -20.75 -2.04 -26.74
N THR A 607 -19.79 -1.22 -26.29
CA THR A 607 -18.45 -1.06 -26.85
C THR A 607 -17.41 -1.81 -25.99
N SER A 608 -16.12 -1.74 -26.34
CA SER A 608 -15.06 -2.30 -25.50
C SER A 608 -14.89 -1.53 -24.19
N LYS A 609 -15.28 -0.25 -24.14
CA LYS A 609 -15.20 0.61 -22.95
C LYS A 609 -16.44 0.46 -22.07
N GLY A 610 -16.28 0.78 -20.79
CA GLY A 610 -17.38 0.82 -19.84
C GLY A 610 -17.50 2.18 -19.17
N TYR A 611 -18.42 2.26 -18.22
CA TYR A 611 -18.69 3.46 -17.44
C TYR A 611 -18.91 3.11 -15.97
N ILE A 612 -18.97 4.13 -15.12
CA ILE A 612 -19.09 3.99 -13.68
C ILE A 612 -20.31 4.75 -13.20
N VAL A 613 -21.10 4.13 -12.33
CA VAL A 613 -22.19 4.80 -11.60
C VAL A 613 -21.75 4.98 -10.15
N ASP A 614 -21.89 6.18 -9.62
CA ASP A 614 -21.66 6.51 -8.22
C ASP A 614 -22.91 7.18 -7.64
N VAL A 615 -23.45 6.59 -6.56
CA VAL A 615 -24.56 7.16 -5.81
C VAL A 615 -24.13 7.30 -4.36
N PHE A 616 -23.94 8.55 -3.93
CA PHE A 616 -23.52 8.88 -2.57
C PHE A 616 -24.69 9.52 -1.79
N ARG A 617 -25.14 8.80 -0.76
CA ARG A 617 -26.14 9.27 0.20
C ARG A 617 -25.48 9.79 1.47
N SER A 618 -25.94 10.93 1.98
CA SER A 618 -25.42 11.51 3.22
C SER A 618 -26.49 12.33 3.95
N LYS A 619 -26.65 12.08 5.25
CA LYS A 619 -27.53 12.86 6.14
C LYS A 619 -27.01 12.88 7.57
N LYS A 620 -27.20 14.01 8.26
CA LYS A 620 -27.03 14.05 9.72
C LYS A 620 -28.12 13.21 10.40
N GLN A 621 -27.78 12.61 11.53
CA GLN A 621 -28.78 11.98 12.41
C GLN A 621 -29.62 13.03 13.15
N GLU A 622 -28.99 14.16 13.50
CA GLU A 622 -29.66 15.30 14.14
C GLU A 622 -30.38 16.15 13.09
N GLU A 623 -31.59 16.61 13.42
CA GLU A 623 -32.37 17.51 12.58
C GLU A 623 -31.74 18.91 12.48
N GLY A 624 -32.04 19.63 11.40
CA GLY A 624 -31.62 21.01 11.20
C GLY A 624 -30.96 21.27 9.85
N ALA A 625 -30.48 22.50 9.67
CA ALA A 625 -29.76 22.91 8.47
C ALA A 625 -28.51 22.06 8.29
N GLN A 626 -28.27 21.60 7.07
CA GLN A 626 -27.15 20.73 6.76
C GLN A 626 -26.65 20.99 5.35
N ARG A 627 -25.34 20.86 5.18
CA ARG A 627 -24.64 21.03 3.93
C ARG A 627 -23.81 19.79 3.65
N HIS A 628 -23.81 19.33 2.41
CA HIS A 628 -23.00 18.18 1.99
C HIS A 628 -22.21 18.57 0.75
N ASP A 629 -20.89 18.37 0.80
CA ASP A 629 -19.95 18.73 -0.26
C ASP A 629 -19.34 17.45 -0.84
N TYR A 630 -19.70 17.10 -2.08
CA TYR A 630 -19.10 15.99 -2.82
C TYR A 630 -17.83 16.48 -3.53
N PHE A 631 -16.68 15.87 -3.24
CA PHE A 631 -15.38 16.19 -3.81
C PHE A 631 -14.95 15.17 -4.88
N TYR A 632 -14.42 15.68 -5.99
CA TYR A 632 -13.79 14.85 -7.02
C TYR A 632 -12.57 15.54 -7.63
N HIS A 633 -11.41 14.92 -7.41
CA HIS A 633 -10.11 15.26 -7.97
C HIS A 633 -9.85 14.41 -9.22
N ASN A 634 -9.37 15.02 -10.29
CA ASN A 634 -9.13 14.31 -11.55
C ASN A 634 -7.81 14.69 -12.22
N LEU A 635 -7.18 13.71 -12.87
CA LEU A 635 -5.91 13.84 -13.60
C LEU A 635 -5.96 14.81 -14.79
N GLY A 636 -7.15 15.15 -15.30
CA GLY A 636 -7.32 16.10 -16.40
C GLY A 636 -6.70 17.47 -16.10
N GLN A 637 -6.07 18.07 -17.11
CA GLN A 637 -5.41 19.38 -17.00
C GLN A 637 -6.40 20.54 -17.09
N SER A 638 -7.60 20.31 -17.65
CA SER A 638 -8.71 21.27 -17.68
C SER A 638 -10.01 20.63 -17.21
N LEU A 639 -10.91 21.47 -16.70
CA LEU A 639 -12.26 21.12 -16.25
C LEU A 639 -13.25 22.14 -16.82
N GLN A 640 -14.24 21.66 -17.57
CA GLN A 640 -15.37 22.45 -18.05
C GLN A 640 -16.67 21.97 -17.40
N ILE A 641 -17.58 22.91 -17.12
CA ILE A 641 -18.93 22.60 -16.66
C ILE A 641 -19.89 22.92 -17.80
N LEU A 642 -20.75 21.97 -18.15
CA LEU A 642 -21.70 22.08 -19.25
C LEU A 642 -23.13 21.92 -18.71
N ASP A 643 -24.10 22.52 -19.40
CA ASP A 643 -25.51 22.25 -19.18
C ASP A 643 -25.95 20.92 -19.81
N SER A 644 -27.24 20.59 -19.66
CA SER A 644 -27.84 19.38 -20.24
C SER A 644 -27.76 19.30 -21.77
N ASN A 645 -27.57 20.44 -22.46
CA ASN A 645 -27.41 20.50 -23.92
C ASN A 645 -25.93 20.51 -24.34
N ALA A 646 -25.02 20.13 -23.44
CA ALA A 646 -23.57 20.14 -23.64
C ALA A 646 -23.00 21.54 -23.95
N LYS A 647 -23.67 22.62 -23.54
CA LYS A 647 -23.16 23.99 -23.67
C LYS A 647 -22.42 24.41 -22.40
N GLU A 648 -21.24 25.01 -22.56
CA GLU A 648 -20.44 25.48 -21.43
C GLU A 648 -21.17 26.54 -20.60
N ILE A 649 -21.14 26.35 -19.29
CA ILE A 649 -21.69 27.25 -18.28
C ILE A 649 -20.56 28.16 -17.79
N ASN A 650 -20.80 29.47 -17.82
CA ASN A 650 -19.86 30.43 -17.23
C ASN A 650 -19.94 30.38 -15.70
N LEU A 651 -18.80 30.15 -15.05
CA LEU A 651 -18.67 30.20 -13.59
C LEU A 651 -18.01 31.51 -13.15
N ASN A 652 -18.47 32.05 -12.02
CA ASN A 652 -17.93 33.26 -11.41
C ASN A 652 -16.86 32.91 -10.39
N GLU A 653 -15.83 33.76 -10.26
CA GLU A 653 -14.90 33.65 -9.13
C GLU A 653 -15.64 33.75 -7.79
N THR A 654 -15.17 33.00 -6.80
CA THR A 654 -15.81 32.98 -5.47
C THR A 654 -14.78 32.79 -4.37
N THR A 655 -15.11 33.29 -3.18
CA THR A 655 -14.39 33.00 -1.95
C THR A 655 -15.27 32.31 -0.92
N ASP A 656 -16.55 32.03 -1.19
CA ASP A 656 -17.59 31.65 -0.22
C ASP A 656 -17.46 30.28 0.49
N PHE A 657 -16.26 29.71 0.53
CA PHE A 657 -15.89 28.54 1.32
C PHE A 657 -14.40 28.59 1.71
N GLY A 658 -14.06 27.98 2.84
CA GLY A 658 -12.74 28.08 3.48
C GLY A 658 -12.85 28.24 4.99
N SER A 659 -11.71 28.24 5.68
CA SER A 659 -11.71 28.32 7.16
C SER A 659 -12.29 29.61 7.69
N GLU A 660 -12.17 30.71 6.95
CA GLU A 660 -12.82 31.99 7.26
C GLU A 660 -14.37 31.92 7.21
N TYR A 661 -14.94 30.92 6.53
CA TYR A 661 -16.38 30.65 6.45
C TYR A 661 -16.82 29.47 7.33
N GLY A 662 -15.94 28.96 8.20
CA GLY A 662 -16.24 27.89 9.16
C GLY A 662 -15.97 26.47 8.66
N ASP A 663 -15.35 26.31 7.48
CA ASP A 663 -14.87 25.02 7.00
C ASP A 663 -13.54 24.64 7.66
N ILE A 664 -13.12 23.37 7.53
CA ILE A 664 -11.78 22.97 7.98
C ILE A 664 -10.69 23.55 7.06
N LYS A 665 -9.47 23.71 7.61
CA LYS A 665 -8.30 24.28 6.91
C LYS A 665 -7.97 23.62 5.57
N GLY A 666 -8.33 22.35 5.35
CA GLY A 666 -8.10 21.69 4.08
C GLY A 666 -8.75 22.40 2.88
N TYR A 667 -9.85 23.14 3.08
CA TYR A 667 -10.48 23.94 2.02
C TYR A 667 -9.64 25.15 1.58
N ASP A 668 -8.70 25.61 2.40
CA ASP A 668 -7.83 26.77 2.09
C ASP A 668 -6.71 26.41 1.13
N TYR A 669 -6.45 25.11 0.95
CA TYR A 669 -5.47 24.61 -0.01
C TYR A 669 -5.99 24.67 -1.46
N LEU A 670 -7.31 24.84 -1.64
CA LEU A 670 -7.94 24.99 -2.95
C LEU A 670 -7.76 26.42 -3.47
N LYS A 671 -7.32 26.56 -4.71
CA LYS A 671 -7.09 27.85 -5.40
C LYS A 671 -8.00 28.01 -6.61
N ASN A 672 -8.08 29.25 -7.13
CA ASN A 672 -8.83 29.59 -8.34
C ASN A 672 -10.28 29.08 -8.31
N LYS A 673 -10.93 29.28 -7.15
CA LYS A 673 -12.29 28.80 -6.87
C LYS A 673 -13.28 29.55 -7.76
N LYS A 674 -14.11 28.81 -8.50
CA LYS A 674 -15.22 29.36 -9.28
C LYS A 674 -16.51 28.63 -8.96
N LYS A 675 -17.67 29.28 -9.14
CA LYS A 675 -18.99 28.78 -8.76
C LYS A 675 -20.06 29.12 -9.80
N VAL A 676 -21.04 28.22 -9.91
CA VAL A 676 -22.39 28.50 -10.43
C VAL A 676 -23.43 27.83 -9.55
N THR A 677 -24.55 28.50 -9.30
CA THR A 677 -25.72 27.93 -8.61
C THR A 677 -26.70 27.43 -9.66
N THR A 678 -27.12 26.17 -9.56
CA THR A 678 -28.09 25.57 -10.49
C THR A 678 -28.83 24.42 -9.83
N ASN A 679 -30.11 24.28 -10.12
CA ASN A 679 -30.92 23.13 -9.71
C ASN A 679 -31.08 22.08 -10.82
N LYS A 680 -30.54 22.34 -12.01
CA LYS A 680 -30.61 21.46 -13.16
C LYS A 680 -29.47 20.43 -13.12
N ASP A 681 -29.66 19.36 -13.87
CA ASP A 681 -28.59 18.43 -14.22
C ASP A 681 -27.49 19.20 -14.97
N VAL A 682 -26.24 18.80 -14.73
CA VAL A 682 -25.06 19.38 -15.38
C VAL A 682 -24.11 18.27 -15.79
N GLN A 683 -23.20 18.61 -16.68
CA GLN A 683 -22.09 17.73 -17.05
C GLN A 683 -20.76 18.38 -16.65
N ALA A 684 -19.77 17.57 -16.32
CA ALA A 684 -18.39 18.03 -16.12
C ALA A 684 -17.47 17.28 -17.07
N LEU A 685 -16.60 17.98 -17.79
CA LEU A 685 -15.64 17.40 -18.73
C LEU A 685 -14.22 17.70 -18.30
N PHE A 686 -13.50 16.66 -17.88
CA PHE A 686 -12.07 16.72 -17.66
C PHE A 686 -11.32 16.29 -18.91
N THR A 687 -10.28 17.04 -19.29
CA THR A 687 -9.44 16.72 -20.45
C THR A 687 -7.98 16.55 -20.05
N LEU A 688 -7.43 15.38 -20.30
CA LEU A 688 -6.00 15.08 -20.20
C LEU A 688 -5.41 15.06 -21.60
N LYS A 689 -4.57 16.05 -21.91
CA LYS A 689 -3.89 16.12 -23.19
C LYS A 689 -2.76 15.10 -23.25
N SER A 690 -2.68 14.38 -24.36
CA SER A 690 -1.62 13.38 -24.58
C SER A 690 -0.69 13.83 -25.70
N GLU A 691 0.62 13.69 -25.51
CA GLU A 691 1.59 14.00 -26.57
C GLU A 691 1.60 12.87 -27.62
N GLY A 692 1.28 13.20 -28.87
CA GLY A 692 1.38 12.28 -30.01
C GLY A 692 0.28 11.21 -30.10
N VAL A 693 -0.71 11.24 -29.21
CA VAL A 693 -1.91 10.37 -29.24
C VAL A 693 -3.14 11.18 -28.82
N SER A 694 -4.34 10.63 -29.03
CA SER A 694 -5.60 11.28 -28.66
C SER A 694 -5.71 11.60 -27.16
N ASP A 695 -6.44 12.68 -26.87
CA ASP A 695 -6.72 13.13 -25.51
C ASP A 695 -7.59 12.12 -24.75
N ASN A 696 -7.32 11.96 -23.45
CA ASN A 696 -8.13 11.14 -22.56
C ASN A 696 -9.15 12.04 -21.84
N LEU A 697 -10.42 11.67 -21.95
CA LEU A 697 -11.55 12.46 -21.47
C LEU A 697 -12.26 11.70 -20.36
N MET A 698 -12.64 12.43 -19.32
CA MET A 698 -13.54 11.95 -18.27
C MET A 698 -14.75 12.87 -18.22
N LYS A 699 -15.87 12.41 -18.80
CA LYS A 699 -17.15 13.12 -18.76
C LYS A 699 -18.00 12.58 -17.63
N LEU A 700 -18.53 13.49 -16.81
CA LEU A 700 -19.48 13.18 -15.74
C LEU A 700 -20.84 13.74 -16.12
N TRP A 701 -21.90 12.95 -15.96
CA TRP A 701 -23.26 13.46 -15.82
C TRP A 701 -23.59 13.53 -14.34
N ILE A 702 -24.19 14.65 -13.90
CA ILE A 702 -24.40 14.96 -12.50
C ILE A 702 -25.86 15.34 -12.30
N LYS A 703 -26.58 14.57 -11.48
CA LYS A 703 -27.96 14.85 -11.10
C LYS A 703 -28.08 16.19 -10.38
N GLY A 704 -29.05 16.99 -10.80
CA GLY A 704 -29.42 18.27 -10.21
C GLY A 704 -30.08 18.13 -8.83
N SER A 705 -30.01 19.21 -8.05
CA SER A 705 -30.73 19.29 -6.78
C SER A 705 -31.18 20.72 -6.48
N LYS A 706 -32.28 20.86 -5.76
CA LYS A 706 -32.63 22.15 -5.16
C LYS A 706 -31.48 22.61 -4.26
N ASN A 707 -31.18 23.90 -4.29
CA ASN A 707 -30.09 24.53 -3.53
C ASN A 707 -28.71 23.90 -3.78
N GLN A 708 -28.42 23.54 -5.03
CA GLN A 708 -27.12 23.02 -5.44
C GLN A 708 -26.23 24.12 -6.02
N SER A 709 -24.94 24.04 -5.70
CA SER A 709 -23.88 24.84 -6.30
C SER A 709 -22.78 23.93 -6.82
N ILE A 710 -22.27 24.26 -8.00
CA ILE A 710 -21.16 23.57 -8.67
C ILE A 710 -19.94 24.46 -8.58
N TYR A 711 -18.85 23.89 -8.11
CA TYR A 711 -17.57 24.57 -7.96
C TYR A 711 -16.47 23.88 -8.74
N THR A 712 -15.57 24.69 -9.28
CA THR A 712 -14.28 24.23 -9.80
C THR A 712 -13.16 24.88 -9.00
N ALA A 713 -12.10 24.13 -8.71
CA ALA A 713 -10.92 24.64 -8.04
C ALA A 713 -9.66 23.89 -8.48
N LEU A 714 -8.49 24.44 -8.15
CA LEU A 714 -7.21 23.76 -8.25
C LEU A 714 -6.75 23.31 -6.87
N ALA A 715 -6.64 22.00 -6.69
CA ALA A 715 -6.00 21.40 -5.53
C ALA A 715 -4.47 21.40 -5.69
N PRO A 716 -3.71 21.23 -4.59
CA PRO A 716 -2.30 20.86 -4.65
C PRO A 716 -2.06 19.64 -5.56
N LYS A 717 -0.81 19.40 -5.95
CA LYS A 717 -0.46 18.21 -6.73
C LYS A 717 -0.82 16.91 -5.98
N ALA A 718 -1.22 15.88 -6.71
CA ALA A 718 -1.33 14.54 -6.13
C ALA A 718 0.06 13.96 -5.87
N ASN A 719 0.37 13.64 -4.62
CA ASN A 719 1.64 13.02 -4.23
C ASN A 719 1.64 11.49 -4.46
N SER A 720 0.47 10.88 -4.65
CA SER A 720 0.30 9.47 -5.04
C SER A 720 0.97 9.17 -6.38
N PHE A 721 0.96 10.12 -7.33
CA PHE A 721 1.69 10.02 -8.58
C PHE A 721 3.20 10.17 -8.38
N LYS A 722 3.95 9.16 -8.83
CA LYS A 722 5.43 9.20 -8.84
C LYS A 722 5.93 9.11 -10.27
N LYS A 723 7.06 9.77 -10.54
CA LYS A 723 7.75 9.59 -11.81
C LYS A 723 8.05 8.10 -12.01
N GLY A 724 7.55 7.53 -13.10
CA GLY A 724 7.68 6.11 -13.43
C GLY A 724 6.58 5.21 -12.85
N SER A 725 5.53 5.75 -12.22
CA SER A 725 4.42 4.96 -11.67
C SER A 725 3.42 4.44 -12.70
N GLY A 726 3.57 4.71 -14.00
CA GLY A 726 2.66 4.22 -15.06
C GLY A 726 1.19 4.64 -14.96
N THR A 727 0.75 5.23 -13.85
CA THR A 727 -0.64 5.61 -13.57
C THR A 727 -1.02 7.01 -14.05
N ALA A 728 -0.04 7.79 -14.54
CA ALA A 728 -0.23 9.13 -15.09
C ALA A 728 0.86 9.45 -16.12
N PRO A 729 0.57 10.29 -17.14
CA PRO A 729 1.58 10.80 -18.06
C PRO A 729 2.70 11.57 -17.34
N LYS A 730 3.95 11.43 -17.79
CA LYS A 730 5.11 12.04 -17.10
C LYS A 730 5.08 13.56 -17.04
N ASN A 731 4.48 14.20 -18.05
CA ASN A 731 4.40 15.66 -18.21
C ASN A 731 3.44 16.33 -17.22
N VAL A 732 2.44 15.59 -16.70
CA VAL A 732 1.45 16.14 -15.74
C VAL A 732 1.79 15.83 -14.27
N ILE A 733 2.81 14.99 -14.03
CA ILE A 733 3.23 14.66 -12.66
C ILE A 733 3.85 15.89 -12.00
N GLY A 734 3.18 16.39 -10.97
CA GLY A 734 3.60 17.54 -10.18
C GLY A 734 2.74 18.78 -10.39
N ASP A 735 1.81 18.74 -11.34
CA ASP A 735 0.86 19.81 -11.60
C ASP A 735 -0.23 19.85 -10.52
N PRO A 736 -0.82 21.04 -10.25
CA PRO A 736 -2.08 21.15 -9.49
C PRO A 736 -3.19 20.29 -10.11
N ILE A 737 -4.09 19.77 -9.28
CA ILE A 737 -5.14 18.84 -9.71
C ILE A 737 -6.48 19.56 -9.88
N GLN A 738 -7.14 19.38 -11.03
CA GLN A 738 -8.48 19.90 -11.26
C GLN A 738 -9.48 19.22 -10.31
N THR A 739 -10.25 20.04 -9.61
CA THR A 739 -11.18 19.57 -8.56
C THR A 739 -12.58 20.11 -8.82
N LEU A 740 -13.54 19.20 -8.87
CA LEU A 740 -14.97 19.47 -8.86
C LEU A 740 -15.48 19.36 -7.42
N VAL A 741 -16.25 20.34 -6.96
CA VAL A 741 -17.00 20.27 -5.69
C VAL A 741 -18.47 20.54 -5.95
N ILE A 742 -19.35 19.62 -5.55
CA ILE A 742 -20.81 19.76 -5.64
C ILE A 742 -21.34 19.96 -4.23
N LYS A 743 -21.87 21.15 -3.96
CA LYS A 743 -22.39 21.54 -2.64
C LYS A 743 -23.91 21.52 -2.67
N ARG A 744 -24.54 20.86 -1.69
CA ARG A 744 -25.99 20.85 -1.49
C ARG A 744 -26.34 21.33 -0.09
N GLU A 745 -27.15 22.37 0.01
CA GLU A 745 -27.67 22.92 1.27
C GLU A 745 -28.92 22.16 1.74
N SER A 746 -28.83 20.83 1.78
CA SER A 746 -29.87 19.91 2.25
C SER A 746 -29.30 18.50 2.42
N ALA A 747 -30.02 17.62 3.13
CA ALA A 747 -29.64 16.20 3.19
C ALA A 747 -29.57 15.61 1.79
N ALA A 748 -28.48 14.93 1.47
CA ALA A 748 -28.31 14.22 0.20
C ALA A 748 -28.74 12.76 0.35
N TRP A 749 -29.93 12.48 0.92
CA TRP A 749 -30.44 11.11 1.11
C TRP A 749 -31.55 10.78 0.11
N ASP A 750 -32.64 11.57 0.15
CA ASP A 750 -33.77 11.47 -0.79
C ASP A 750 -33.46 12.09 -2.16
N ASN A 751 -32.45 12.95 -2.22
CA ASN A 751 -31.84 13.35 -3.48
C ASN A 751 -30.32 13.21 -3.31
N PRO A 752 -29.75 12.01 -3.51
CA PRO A 752 -28.32 11.76 -3.36
C PRO A 752 -27.51 12.34 -4.51
N PHE A 753 -26.20 12.44 -4.31
CA PHE A 753 -25.29 12.69 -5.42
C PHE A 753 -25.32 11.45 -6.31
N ALA A 754 -25.91 11.56 -7.49
CA ALA A 754 -25.93 10.50 -8.49
C ALA A 754 -25.13 10.98 -9.70
N ILE A 755 -24.05 10.28 -10.00
CA ILE A 755 -23.07 10.68 -11.01
C ILE A 755 -22.75 9.47 -11.89
N VAL A 756 -22.73 9.69 -13.21
CA VAL A 756 -22.23 8.70 -14.18
C VAL A 756 -20.90 9.18 -14.74
N PHE A 757 -19.82 8.45 -14.46
CA PHE A 757 -18.48 8.70 -14.99
C PHE A 757 -18.26 7.92 -16.28
N ASN A 758 -17.80 8.62 -17.30
CA ASN A 758 -17.55 8.08 -18.61
C ASN A 758 -16.13 8.42 -19.07
N PRO A 759 -15.18 7.50 -18.83
CA PRO A 759 -13.84 7.61 -19.39
C PRO A 759 -13.85 7.18 -20.85
N TYR A 760 -13.38 8.03 -21.76
CA TYR A 760 -13.22 7.70 -23.18
C TYR A 760 -12.04 8.45 -23.79
N ILE A 761 -11.57 7.99 -24.93
CA ILE A 761 -10.49 8.64 -25.69
C ILE A 761 -11.11 9.46 -26.81
N ASN A 762 -10.64 10.69 -27.00
CA ASN A 762 -11.14 11.56 -28.05
C ASN A 762 -10.91 10.94 -29.45
N GLY A 763 -11.96 10.85 -30.25
CA GLY A 763 -11.92 10.19 -31.56
C GLY A 763 -12.07 8.66 -31.53
N GLU A 764 -12.08 8.04 -30.35
CA GLU A 764 -12.53 6.65 -30.19
C GLU A 764 -14.05 6.60 -29.89
N GLU A 765 -14.62 5.41 -29.90
CA GLU A 765 -16.04 5.22 -29.60
C GLU A 765 -16.36 5.60 -28.15
N ASN A 766 -17.14 6.67 -27.97
CA ASN A 766 -17.66 7.09 -26.67
C ASN A 766 -18.82 6.15 -26.26
N PRO A 767 -18.73 5.43 -25.12
CA PRO A 767 -19.70 4.40 -24.75
C PRO A 767 -21.08 4.95 -24.35
N ILE A 768 -21.16 6.24 -23.96
CA ILE A 768 -22.42 6.86 -23.51
C ILE A 768 -22.74 8.07 -24.40
N LEU A 769 -23.97 8.07 -24.91
CA LEU A 769 -24.53 9.21 -25.61
C LEU A 769 -25.14 10.21 -24.61
N ASP A 770 -26.01 9.74 -23.72
CA ASP A 770 -26.68 10.59 -22.74
C ASP A 770 -27.11 9.85 -21.47
N VAL A 771 -27.43 10.62 -20.42
CA VAL A 771 -27.90 10.10 -19.13
C VAL A 771 -29.07 10.93 -18.64
N GLU A 772 -30.17 10.25 -18.30
CA GLU A 772 -31.35 10.86 -17.69
C GLU A 772 -31.54 10.36 -16.26
N TYR A 773 -31.89 11.30 -15.37
CA TYR A 773 -32.19 11.01 -13.97
C TYR A 773 -33.68 11.19 -13.70
N SER A 774 -34.28 10.23 -13.01
CA SER A 774 -35.63 10.37 -12.47
C SER A 774 -35.71 9.94 -11.00
N THR A 775 -36.74 10.43 -10.33
CA THR A 775 -37.03 10.15 -8.92
C THR A 775 -38.44 9.59 -8.82
N ILE A 776 -38.63 8.59 -7.98
CA ILE A 776 -39.93 8.01 -7.69
C ILE A 776 -40.53 8.77 -6.50
N LYS A 777 -41.66 9.46 -6.70
CA LYS A 777 -42.17 10.43 -5.72
C LYS A 777 -42.52 9.78 -4.38
N GLU A 778 -43.08 8.58 -4.43
CA GLU A 778 -43.47 7.77 -3.27
C GLU A 778 -42.25 7.17 -2.55
N ASN A 779 -41.11 7.13 -3.23
CA ASN A 779 -39.85 6.60 -2.73
C ASN A 779 -38.66 7.43 -3.25
N PRO A 780 -38.44 8.65 -2.71
CA PRO A 780 -37.50 9.59 -3.29
C PRO A 780 -36.03 9.16 -3.13
N SER A 781 -35.73 8.38 -2.09
CA SER A 781 -34.41 7.76 -1.87
C SER A 781 -34.00 6.79 -3.00
N THR A 782 -34.95 6.25 -3.75
CA THR A 782 -34.70 5.41 -4.92
C THR A 782 -34.22 6.23 -6.12
N GLN A 783 -33.09 5.83 -6.69
CA GLN A 783 -32.53 6.46 -7.89
C GLN A 783 -32.85 5.66 -9.13
N VAL A 784 -33.38 6.33 -10.15
CA VAL A 784 -33.56 5.77 -11.49
C VAL A 784 -32.62 6.52 -12.44
N ILE A 785 -31.71 5.79 -13.06
CA ILE A 785 -30.69 6.31 -13.97
C ILE A 785 -30.83 5.56 -15.28
N ASP A 786 -31.19 6.28 -16.34
CA ASP A 786 -31.29 5.74 -17.70
C ASP A 786 -30.06 6.22 -18.48
N VAL A 787 -29.25 5.28 -18.97
CA VAL A 787 -28.02 5.56 -19.72
C VAL A 787 -28.22 5.12 -21.18
N LEU A 788 -28.28 6.08 -22.10
CA LEU A 788 -28.36 5.82 -23.53
C LEU A 788 -26.95 5.56 -24.09
N LEU A 789 -26.73 4.39 -24.67
CA LEU A 789 -25.43 3.97 -25.18
C LEU A 789 -25.12 4.55 -26.55
N SER A 790 -23.87 4.37 -26.99
CA SER A 790 -23.29 4.95 -28.23
C SER A 790 -24.09 4.67 -29.50
N ASP A 791 -24.81 3.55 -29.55
CA ASP A 791 -25.58 3.09 -30.71
C ASP A 791 -26.93 3.79 -30.88
N LYS A 792 -27.27 4.71 -29.96
CA LYS A 792 -28.51 5.51 -29.96
C LYS A 792 -29.80 4.71 -29.86
N LYS A 793 -29.72 3.42 -29.49
CA LYS A 793 -30.88 2.54 -29.36
C LYS A 793 -30.82 1.66 -28.14
N THR A 794 -29.66 1.45 -27.52
CA THR A 794 -29.53 0.61 -26.33
C THR A 794 -29.56 1.48 -25.09
N ILE A 795 -30.41 1.12 -24.13
CA ILE A 795 -30.57 1.82 -22.86
C ILE A 795 -30.27 0.86 -21.71
N ASP A 796 -29.41 1.30 -20.80
CA ASP A 796 -29.25 0.70 -19.47
C ASP A 796 -30.12 1.46 -18.48
N LYS A 797 -31.14 0.76 -17.96
CA LYS A 797 -32.01 1.27 -16.89
C LYS A 797 -31.56 0.72 -15.56
N ILE A 798 -31.14 1.61 -14.67
CA ILE A 798 -30.62 1.30 -13.34
C ILE A 798 -31.63 1.80 -12.31
N VAL A 799 -32.13 0.92 -11.46
CA VAL A 799 -32.99 1.28 -10.31
C VAL A 799 -32.31 0.83 -9.03
N LEU A 800 -31.91 1.81 -8.22
CA LEU A 800 -31.16 1.62 -6.98
C LEU A 800 -31.92 2.15 -5.78
N ASN A 801 -32.35 1.23 -4.92
CA ASN A 801 -32.92 1.55 -3.61
C ASN A 801 -31.81 1.88 -2.61
N SER A 802 -32.19 2.42 -1.45
CA SER A 802 -31.25 2.67 -0.33
C SER A 802 -30.97 1.40 0.50
N SER A 803 -31.82 0.38 0.39
CA SER A 803 -31.62 -0.93 1.04
C SER A 803 -32.42 -2.04 0.33
N GLU A 804 -32.15 -3.30 0.70
CA GLU A 804 -32.86 -4.48 0.19
C GLU A 804 -34.32 -4.58 0.65
N GLU A 805 -34.64 -3.95 1.79
CA GLU A 805 -36.00 -4.00 2.36
C GLU A 805 -36.97 -2.99 1.73
N GLU A 806 -36.42 -2.04 0.98
CA GLU A 806 -37.17 -0.95 0.39
C GLU A 806 -38.03 -1.45 -0.79
N VAL A 807 -39.28 -0.98 -0.81
CA VAL A 807 -40.28 -1.33 -1.82
C VAL A 807 -40.54 -0.12 -2.71
N VAL A 808 -40.50 -0.39 -4.01
CA VAL A 808 -40.80 0.56 -5.06
C VAL A 808 -41.84 -0.08 -5.97
N GLU A 809 -42.98 0.58 -6.11
CA GLU A 809 -44.08 0.13 -6.95
C GLU A 809 -44.62 1.29 -7.78
N GLN A 810 -44.68 1.07 -9.09
CA GLN A 810 -45.29 1.96 -10.07
C GLN A 810 -46.03 1.12 -11.11
N LYS A 811 -46.86 1.75 -11.94
CA LYS A 811 -47.60 1.04 -12.98
C LYS A 811 -46.62 0.25 -13.89
N GLY A 812 -46.69 -1.08 -13.84
CA GLY A 812 -45.86 -1.98 -14.64
C GLY A 812 -44.43 -2.22 -14.12
N PHE A 813 -44.11 -1.74 -12.92
CA PHE A 813 -42.81 -1.95 -12.28
C PHE A 813 -42.95 -2.20 -10.78
N TYR A 814 -42.35 -3.28 -10.30
CA TYR A 814 -42.25 -3.59 -8.88
C TYR A 814 -40.82 -4.02 -8.54
N GLN A 815 -40.27 -3.49 -7.46
CA GLN A 815 -38.99 -3.91 -6.89
C GLN A 815 -39.06 -3.83 -5.36
N LYS A 816 -38.95 -4.98 -4.69
CA LYS A 816 -38.49 -5.09 -3.30
C LYS A 816 -37.08 -5.67 -3.33
N GLY A 817 -36.08 -4.81 -3.18
CA GLY A 817 -34.68 -5.20 -3.27
C GLY A 817 -33.75 -4.05 -3.66
N LEU A 818 -32.44 -4.28 -3.55
CA LEU A 818 -31.43 -3.23 -3.67
C LEU A 818 -31.28 -2.67 -5.08
N LEU A 819 -30.95 -3.53 -6.06
CA LEU A 819 -30.51 -3.08 -7.39
C LEU A 819 -31.17 -3.88 -8.50
N SER A 820 -31.64 -3.17 -9.54
CA SER A 820 -31.87 -3.76 -10.87
C SER A 820 -31.14 -2.97 -11.96
N VAL A 821 -30.49 -3.69 -12.87
CA VAL A 821 -29.88 -3.16 -14.09
C VAL A 821 -30.46 -3.92 -15.27
N THR A 822 -31.16 -3.21 -16.15
CA THR A 822 -31.81 -3.79 -17.32
C THR A 822 -31.25 -3.16 -18.59
N ARG A 823 -30.65 -3.95 -19.48
CA ARG A 823 -30.25 -3.50 -20.81
C ARG A 823 -31.28 -3.89 -21.85
N LYS A 824 -31.77 -2.93 -22.63
CA LYS A 824 -32.75 -3.16 -23.72
C LYS A 824 -32.42 -2.35 -24.97
N GLU A 825 -32.91 -2.81 -26.12
CA GLU A 825 -33.03 -1.98 -27.31
C GLU A 825 -34.39 -1.25 -27.32
N GLU A 826 -34.38 0.07 -27.51
CA GLU A 826 -35.52 0.99 -27.45
C GLU A 826 -36.63 0.62 -28.44
N ASN A 827 -36.28 0.18 -29.65
CA ASN A 827 -37.24 -0.05 -30.73
C ASN A 827 -37.92 -1.42 -30.75
N ASN A 828 -37.42 -2.42 -30.00
CA ASN A 828 -38.03 -3.76 -29.97
C ASN A 828 -38.36 -4.27 -28.56
N GLU A 829 -37.97 -3.52 -27.52
CA GLU A 829 -38.05 -3.91 -26.10
C GLU A 829 -37.33 -5.23 -25.75
N SER A 830 -36.53 -5.81 -26.65
CA SER A 830 -35.76 -7.02 -26.35
C SER A 830 -34.83 -6.77 -25.19
N LEU A 831 -35.00 -7.60 -24.16
CA LEU A 831 -34.03 -7.72 -23.09
C LEU A 831 -32.70 -8.26 -23.64
N SER A 832 -31.62 -7.52 -23.45
CA SER A 832 -30.25 -8.02 -23.66
C SER A 832 -29.77 -8.73 -22.39
N TYR A 833 -29.86 -8.07 -21.24
CA TYR A 833 -29.72 -8.73 -19.95
C TYR A 833 -30.54 -8.04 -18.85
N LEU A 834 -30.87 -8.81 -17.81
CA LEU A 834 -31.41 -8.35 -16.54
C LEU A 834 -30.48 -8.81 -15.43
N PHE A 835 -29.99 -7.86 -14.63
CA PHE A 835 -29.24 -8.15 -13.41
C PHE A 835 -29.99 -7.61 -12.21
N LEU A 836 -30.24 -8.45 -11.21
CA LEU A 836 -30.89 -8.10 -9.97
C LEU A 836 -29.98 -8.49 -8.81
N SER A 837 -29.84 -7.64 -7.80
CA SER A 837 -29.09 -7.96 -6.59
C SER A 837 -29.82 -7.53 -5.33
N GLY A 838 -29.67 -8.33 -4.26
CA GLY A 838 -30.37 -8.09 -3.01
C GLY A 838 -31.89 -8.12 -3.20
N MET A 839 -32.40 -9.02 -4.04
CA MET A 839 -33.77 -8.97 -4.55
C MET A 839 -34.70 -9.95 -3.84
N TYR A 840 -35.78 -9.45 -3.23
CA TYR A 840 -36.88 -10.30 -2.74
C TYR A 840 -37.93 -10.53 -3.80
N LYS A 841 -38.33 -9.46 -4.49
CA LYS A 841 -39.35 -9.53 -5.56
C LYS A 841 -39.09 -8.45 -6.60
N TYR A 842 -39.11 -8.84 -7.86
CA TYR A 842 -39.02 -7.95 -9.02
C TYR A 842 -40.11 -8.31 -10.03
N GLU A 843 -40.79 -7.32 -10.62
CA GLU A 843 -41.70 -7.51 -11.75
C GLU A 843 -41.57 -6.34 -12.74
N LYS A 844 -41.26 -6.63 -14.02
CA LYS A 844 -41.16 -5.64 -15.10
C LYS A 844 -41.22 -6.29 -16.48
N ASN A 845 -41.99 -5.72 -17.41
CA ASN A 845 -42.09 -6.14 -18.83
C ASN A 845 -42.20 -7.68 -18.99
N GLY A 846 -43.12 -8.29 -18.24
CA GLY A 846 -43.36 -9.74 -18.29
C GLY A 846 -42.31 -10.61 -17.60
N TRP A 847 -41.19 -10.05 -17.14
CA TRP A 847 -40.26 -10.74 -16.25
C TRP A 847 -40.69 -10.58 -14.80
N GLY A 848 -40.52 -11.65 -14.02
CA GLY A 848 -40.70 -11.64 -12.58
C GLY A 848 -39.66 -12.52 -11.90
N VAL A 849 -39.18 -12.08 -10.75
CA VAL A 849 -38.25 -12.85 -9.92
C VAL A 849 -38.75 -12.77 -8.49
N ILE A 850 -38.91 -13.92 -7.84
CA ILE A 850 -39.36 -14.01 -6.45
C ILE A 850 -38.40 -14.92 -5.71
N ALA A 851 -37.71 -14.36 -4.72
CA ALA A 851 -36.88 -15.11 -3.80
C ALA A 851 -37.74 -16.02 -2.91
N SER A 852 -37.21 -17.20 -2.58
CA SER A 852 -37.96 -18.14 -1.73
C SER A 852 -37.93 -17.76 -0.24
N SER A 853 -36.86 -17.12 0.23
CA SER A 853 -36.70 -16.70 1.63
C SER A 853 -35.74 -15.51 1.79
N LEU A 854 -34.49 -15.67 1.37
CA LEU A 854 -33.43 -14.65 1.43
C LEU A 854 -33.31 -13.89 0.11
N PRO A 855 -32.91 -12.61 0.12
CA PRO A 855 -32.78 -11.83 -1.10
C PRO A 855 -31.75 -12.47 -2.05
N VAL A 856 -32.08 -12.50 -3.34
CA VAL A 856 -31.30 -13.20 -4.37
C VAL A 856 -30.55 -12.22 -5.25
N THR A 857 -29.37 -12.65 -5.71
CA THR A 857 -28.68 -12.06 -6.85
C THR A 857 -28.84 -12.99 -8.04
N ILE A 858 -29.34 -12.46 -9.15
CA ILE A 858 -29.62 -13.21 -10.38
C ILE A 858 -29.24 -12.38 -11.61
N SER A 859 -28.58 -13.01 -12.57
CA SER A 859 -28.39 -12.49 -13.92
C SER A 859 -29.20 -13.31 -14.91
N ILE A 860 -29.74 -12.67 -15.94
CA ILE A 860 -30.46 -13.28 -17.06
C ILE A 860 -29.92 -12.63 -18.33
N GLU A 861 -29.16 -13.36 -19.13
CA GLU A 861 -28.57 -12.90 -20.39
C GLU A 861 -29.25 -13.57 -21.57
N ARG A 862 -29.68 -12.77 -22.55
CA ARG A 862 -30.30 -13.29 -23.78
C ARG A 862 -29.24 -13.71 -24.80
N SER A 863 -29.43 -14.87 -25.41
CA SER A 863 -28.69 -15.34 -26.58
C SER A 863 -29.67 -15.97 -27.57
N GLY A 864 -30.08 -15.21 -28.60
CA GLY A 864 -31.14 -15.61 -29.52
C GLY A 864 -32.47 -15.86 -28.82
N ASP A 865 -32.99 -17.08 -28.94
CA ASP A 865 -34.22 -17.56 -28.29
C ASP A 865 -33.93 -18.29 -26.96
N THR A 866 -32.75 -18.07 -26.38
CA THR A 866 -32.35 -18.64 -25.10
C THR A 866 -32.00 -17.57 -24.08
N PHE A 867 -32.17 -17.88 -22.80
CA PHE A 867 -31.77 -17.02 -21.69
C PHE A 867 -30.86 -17.81 -20.74
N VAL A 868 -29.61 -17.37 -20.62
CA VAL A 868 -28.63 -17.93 -19.68
C VAL A 868 -28.80 -17.22 -18.34
N ILE A 869 -28.85 -18.00 -17.26
CA ILE A 869 -29.17 -17.55 -15.93
C ILE A 869 -28.10 -18.03 -14.96
N GLU A 870 -27.64 -17.12 -14.10
CA GLU A 870 -26.81 -17.41 -12.94
C GLU A 870 -27.50 -16.84 -11.70
N ASN A 871 -27.59 -17.61 -10.62
CA ASN A 871 -28.24 -17.19 -9.38
C ASN A 871 -27.51 -17.73 -8.14
N ASN A 872 -27.59 -17.02 -7.01
CA ASN A 872 -26.92 -17.44 -5.77
C ASN A 872 -27.84 -18.19 -4.77
N ALA A 873 -29.17 -18.11 -4.93
CA ALA A 873 -30.13 -18.66 -3.96
C ALA A 873 -31.43 -19.18 -4.62
N PRO A 874 -32.26 -19.97 -3.91
CA PRO A 874 -33.51 -20.52 -4.46
C PRO A 874 -34.49 -19.43 -4.92
N VAL A 875 -35.03 -19.58 -6.14
CA VAL A 875 -35.78 -18.51 -6.81
C VAL A 875 -36.88 -19.07 -7.72
N LEU A 876 -38.01 -18.36 -7.78
CA LEU A 876 -39.04 -18.49 -8.79
C LEU A 876 -38.84 -17.41 -9.86
N ILE A 877 -38.68 -17.84 -11.10
CA ILE A 877 -38.52 -16.97 -12.26
C ILE A 877 -39.81 -17.05 -13.07
N LYS A 878 -40.41 -15.90 -13.35
CA LYS A 878 -41.50 -15.71 -14.31
C LYS A 878 -40.88 -15.11 -15.57
N ALA A 879 -41.01 -15.78 -16.71
CA ALA A 879 -40.50 -15.30 -17.99
C ALA A 879 -41.66 -15.07 -18.97
N PRO A 880 -41.60 -14.03 -19.84
CA PRO A 880 -42.62 -13.82 -20.87
C PRO A 880 -42.47 -14.83 -22.01
N PHE A 881 -43.56 -15.15 -22.70
CA PHE A 881 -43.47 -15.92 -23.95
C PHE A 881 -42.69 -15.15 -25.03
N LEU A 882 -41.89 -15.87 -25.83
CA LEU A 882 -41.42 -15.37 -27.13
C LEU A 882 -42.51 -15.62 -28.20
N ASN A 883 -42.52 -14.78 -29.25
CA ASN A 883 -43.53 -14.74 -30.32
C ASN A 883 -44.21 -16.10 -30.62
N GLY A 884 -45.54 -16.16 -30.48
CA GLY A 884 -46.35 -17.34 -30.82
C GLY A 884 -46.68 -18.31 -29.66
N LYS A 885 -46.53 -17.88 -28.39
CA LYS A 885 -46.80 -18.72 -27.19
C LYS A 885 -46.06 -20.07 -27.19
N LYS A 886 -44.85 -20.10 -27.74
CA LYS A 886 -44.01 -21.32 -27.75
C LYS A 886 -43.66 -21.74 -26.32
N SER A 887 -43.82 -23.03 -26.03
CA SER A 887 -43.42 -23.60 -24.73
C SER A 887 -41.90 -23.54 -24.58
N ALA A 888 -41.40 -23.08 -23.43
CA ALA A 888 -39.97 -23.10 -23.13
C ALA A 888 -39.58 -24.21 -22.15
N GLU A 889 -38.32 -24.61 -22.25
CA GLU A 889 -37.68 -25.64 -21.45
C GLU A 889 -36.54 -25.05 -20.61
N LEU A 890 -36.53 -25.37 -19.33
CA LEU A 890 -35.44 -25.07 -18.40
C LEU A 890 -34.41 -26.20 -18.43
N ARG A 891 -33.16 -25.87 -18.68
CA ARG A 891 -32.00 -26.76 -18.65
C ARG A 891 -31.06 -26.33 -17.53
N VAL A 892 -30.83 -27.20 -16.57
CA VAL A 892 -30.00 -26.92 -15.38
C VAL A 892 -28.65 -27.61 -15.51
N TYR A 893 -27.57 -26.86 -15.33
CA TYR A 893 -26.21 -27.38 -15.44
C TYR A 893 -25.49 -27.33 -14.08
N GLU A 894 -24.70 -28.36 -13.80
CA GLU A 894 -23.75 -28.40 -12.69
C GLU A 894 -22.40 -28.89 -13.20
N ASN A 895 -21.32 -28.18 -12.87
CA ASN A 895 -19.97 -28.48 -13.34
C ASN A 895 -19.90 -28.67 -14.88
N GLY A 896 -20.64 -27.83 -15.62
CA GLY A 896 -20.74 -27.89 -17.09
C GLY A 896 -21.60 -29.01 -17.66
N LYS A 897 -22.17 -29.90 -16.84
CA LYS A 897 -23.01 -31.03 -17.28
C LYS A 897 -24.49 -30.74 -17.08
N LEU A 898 -25.32 -31.09 -18.07
CA LEU A 898 -26.77 -31.01 -17.95
C LEU A 898 -27.27 -32.06 -16.95
N ILE A 899 -27.92 -31.62 -15.88
CA ILE A 899 -28.40 -32.51 -14.80
C ILE A 899 -29.93 -32.61 -14.74
N ALA A 900 -30.66 -31.63 -15.27
CA ALA A 900 -32.12 -31.65 -15.26
C ALA A 900 -32.71 -30.80 -16.38
N THR A 901 -33.87 -31.25 -16.85
CA THR A 901 -34.65 -30.60 -17.90
C THR A 901 -36.12 -30.55 -17.50
N ARG A 902 -36.77 -29.38 -17.59
CA ARG A 902 -38.15 -29.18 -17.13
C ARG A 902 -38.91 -28.23 -18.06
N LYS A 903 -40.15 -28.56 -18.43
CA LYS A 903 -41.01 -27.62 -19.16
C LYS A 903 -41.45 -26.47 -18.25
N GLY A 904 -41.53 -25.26 -18.81
CA GLY A 904 -42.11 -24.10 -18.14
C GLY A 904 -43.59 -24.32 -17.85
N GLN A 905 -44.04 -23.91 -16.67
CA GLN A 905 -45.44 -23.99 -16.28
C GLN A 905 -46.13 -22.67 -16.62
N ILE A 906 -47.29 -22.70 -17.29
CA ILE A 906 -48.06 -21.47 -17.53
C ILE A 906 -48.47 -20.87 -16.18
N ASN A 907 -48.13 -19.61 -15.95
CA ASN A 907 -48.47 -18.91 -14.73
C ASN A 907 -50.00 -18.77 -14.62
N ARG A 908 -50.56 -19.24 -13.49
CA ARG A 908 -52.01 -19.23 -13.24
C ARG A 908 -52.60 -17.83 -13.12
N TYR A 909 -51.82 -16.86 -12.63
CA TYR A 909 -52.25 -15.49 -12.42
C TYR A 909 -51.99 -14.59 -13.64
N ASN A 910 -51.09 -15.01 -14.52
CA ASN A 910 -50.80 -14.32 -15.78
C ASN A 910 -50.50 -15.34 -16.89
N PRO A 911 -51.50 -15.74 -17.70
CA PRO A 911 -51.33 -16.73 -18.76
C PRO A 911 -50.32 -16.37 -19.86
N GLU A 912 -49.78 -15.14 -19.85
CA GLU A 912 -48.71 -14.68 -20.77
C GLU A 912 -47.30 -14.91 -20.19
N GLN A 913 -47.15 -15.64 -19.08
CA GLN A 913 -45.87 -15.97 -18.45
C GLN A 913 -45.67 -17.48 -18.24
N LEU A 914 -44.41 -17.90 -18.28
CA LEU A 914 -43.93 -19.21 -17.86
C LEU A 914 -43.21 -19.11 -16.50
N GLU A 915 -43.47 -20.05 -15.61
CA GLU A 915 -42.84 -20.19 -14.31
C GLU A 915 -41.76 -21.27 -14.30
N PHE A 916 -40.62 -20.93 -13.70
CA PHE A 916 -39.48 -21.81 -13.50
C PHE A 916 -38.98 -21.70 -12.06
N ARG A 917 -38.71 -22.84 -11.42
CA ARG A 917 -38.26 -22.89 -10.01
C ARG A 917 -36.86 -23.48 -9.91
N LEU A 918 -35.98 -22.75 -9.23
CA LEU A 918 -34.63 -23.16 -8.88
C LEU A 918 -34.56 -23.36 -7.37
N SER A 919 -34.10 -24.54 -6.96
CA SER A 919 -34.07 -24.95 -5.55
C SER A 919 -32.85 -24.47 -4.77
N LYS A 920 -31.85 -23.88 -5.44
CA LYS A 920 -30.59 -23.36 -4.89
C LYS A 920 -29.93 -22.42 -5.90
N GLY A 921 -28.75 -21.89 -5.56
CA GLY A 921 -27.88 -21.20 -6.52
C GLY A 921 -27.35 -22.14 -7.60
N TYR A 922 -27.26 -21.64 -8.83
CA TYR A 922 -26.68 -22.33 -9.97
C TYR A 922 -25.78 -21.37 -10.76
N GLU A 923 -24.58 -21.84 -11.11
CA GLU A 923 -23.64 -21.10 -11.97
C GLU A 923 -24.16 -20.96 -13.41
N LYS A 924 -25.01 -21.91 -13.86
CA LYS A 924 -25.59 -21.90 -15.20
C LYS A 924 -26.92 -22.64 -15.27
N VAL A 925 -27.95 -21.91 -15.66
CA VAL A 925 -29.27 -22.41 -16.07
C VAL A 925 -29.62 -21.79 -17.41
N VAL A 926 -30.37 -22.48 -18.26
CA VAL A 926 -30.77 -21.96 -19.56
C VAL A 926 -32.27 -22.17 -19.77
N ILE A 927 -33.01 -21.11 -20.08
CA ILE A 927 -34.36 -21.20 -20.62
C ILE A 927 -34.25 -21.23 -22.16
N VAL A 928 -34.85 -22.22 -22.81
CA VAL A 928 -34.83 -22.41 -24.27
C VAL A 928 -36.26 -22.39 -24.81
N TYR A 929 -36.58 -21.48 -25.72
CA TYR A 929 -37.92 -21.34 -26.34
C TYR A 929 -38.09 -22.11 -27.65
#